data_AF-A0A5N6RH62-F1
#
_entry.id   AF-A0A5N6RH62-F1
#
_cell.length_a   1.000
_cell.length_b   1.000
_cell.length_c   1.000
_cell.angle_alpha   90.00
_cell.angle_beta   90.00
_cell.angle_gamma   90.00
#
_symmetry.space_group_name_H-M   'P 1'
#
loop_
_entity.id
_entity.type
_entity.pdbx_description
1 polymer ?
#
loop_
_entity_poly.entity_id
_entity_poly.type
_entity_poly.pdbx_seq_one_letter_code
_entity_poly.pdbx_strand_id
1 'polypeptide(L)'
;MITFKSTCMIVPSEPTPNGLLLLSESDQVMPWTHAPLIIIYKPNDNTILPFSIETMKNSLSRALIHYYPLAGRLHWIEGGRLQLHCNAMGAQLTEAYSESNLDEFGDFIPNGIIQHLFPRVDYSSTSIEEQPLFLAQLTRFPCGGLCVGTAISHVVADGRAAMNFTNAWAKLARGEDLGCDEMPFHDRTMLRSREAPPVRPCFDHIAFSKPPLLIGCADTKAEKKKETSTVLLKVTKEQVEELQKKANQNMVLVIPYSRYEAIAGHIWRCACKARAGNDCQPTIVSLRADGRNRFKPRLPQGYFGNAIFDAVTSTCLYADLLSKPLSYAAGKLREAIERVTDEYITSALDFITSQKDVAPLRKNFHIRGYTEAPFLGNPNVNVGSWINLPLYSVDFGWGKPVYVGPGILHSDGKIFVIPGPADEESLIIALCLQTQCMDSFKKFFYEDIYGCFLPATSFGATGQEAGRGDEKAALAHAKDLQGKPGGLQFFGAARQVPQRLYTLDELRLNGIEASSLLSPVDTTLGSIERNLQLATVLGGLSAWNVLGFSPQVLYFSLGLLFLWTLDSVSFDGGVGSLVLDTIGCFDTKAEQKKETSAVSLKVTKEQVGELMNKANQNMVLARPYSRYEAVAGHIWKCACMARAGDDCQPTRVSLGADGRNRYAAGKLREAIERVTDEYITSALDFITSQKDVAPLRKNFHIRGYTETPFLRNSNVNIGSWINLPLYSVDFGWGKPVYVGPGILHSDGKIIIMSGPADEGSLIIALCLQTQCMDSFKEFFHEDI
;
A
#
# COMPACT_ATOMS: atom_id res chain seq x y z
N MET A 1 -8.92 -15.87 -5.01
CA MET A 1 -7.67 -15.63 -5.80
C MET A 1 -8.06 -15.25 -7.22
N ILE A 2 -7.29 -14.38 -7.91
CA ILE A 2 -7.54 -14.04 -9.33
C ILE A 2 -6.57 -14.84 -10.20
N THR A 3 -7.13 -15.56 -11.17
CA THR A 3 -6.41 -16.43 -12.09
C THR A 3 -6.46 -15.84 -13.49
N PHE A 4 -5.29 -15.61 -14.09
CA PHE A 4 -5.17 -15.14 -15.47
C PHE A 4 -5.33 -16.32 -16.43
N LYS A 5 -6.22 -16.18 -17.41
CA LYS A 5 -6.52 -17.23 -18.39
C LYS A 5 -5.77 -17.02 -19.69
N SER A 6 -5.80 -15.81 -20.24
CA SER A 6 -5.08 -15.48 -21.47
C SER A 6 -4.74 -14.00 -21.50
N THR A 7 -3.67 -13.65 -22.22
CA THR A 7 -3.31 -12.27 -22.54
C THR A 7 -2.99 -12.19 -24.02
N CYS A 8 -3.51 -11.17 -24.69
CA CYS A 8 -3.37 -10.99 -26.14
C CYS A 8 -3.09 -9.53 -26.48
N MET A 9 -2.32 -9.32 -27.55
CA MET A 9 -2.15 -8.01 -28.15
C MET A 9 -3.20 -7.82 -29.23
N ILE A 10 -4.04 -6.81 -29.05
CA ILE A 10 -5.13 -6.44 -29.95
C ILE A 10 -4.65 -5.29 -30.82
N VAL A 11 -4.48 -5.58 -32.11
CA VAL A 11 -4.15 -4.60 -33.14
C VAL A 11 -5.43 -4.02 -33.76
N PRO A 12 -5.38 -2.83 -34.39
CA PRO A 12 -6.50 -2.31 -35.16
C PRO A 12 -6.93 -3.30 -36.26
N SER A 13 -8.24 -3.44 -36.51
CA SER A 13 -8.75 -4.38 -37.51
C SER A 13 -8.57 -3.91 -38.96
N GLU A 14 -8.22 -2.65 -39.15
CA GLU A 14 -7.96 -2.01 -40.44
C GLU A 14 -6.65 -1.21 -40.39
N PRO A 15 -6.01 -0.94 -41.54
CA PRO A 15 -4.85 -0.05 -41.60
C PRO A 15 -5.17 1.32 -40.99
N THR A 16 -4.27 1.81 -40.14
CA THR A 16 -4.40 3.10 -39.46
C THR A 16 -3.29 4.06 -39.91
N PRO A 17 -3.45 5.38 -39.72
CA PRO A 17 -2.38 6.33 -39.98
C PRO A 17 -1.09 5.94 -39.24
N ASN A 18 -0.04 5.67 -40.01
CA ASN A 18 1.27 5.29 -39.49
C ASN A 18 2.22 6.50 -39.46
N GLY A 19 3.20 6.47 -38.56
CA GLY A 19 4.23 7.48 -38.42
C GLY A 19 4.25 8.14 -37.05
N LEU A 20 4.96 9.26 -36.97
CA LEU A 20 5.17 9.98 -35.71
C LEU A 20 4.06 11.01 -35.50
N LEU A 21 3.38 10.88 -34.37
CA LEU A 21 2.43 11.87 -33.88
C LEU A 21 3.11 12.71 -32.81
N LEU A 22 3.14 14.03 -33.03
CA LEU A 22 3.76 14.95 -32.09
C LEU A 22 2.85 15.12 -30.87
N LEU A 23 3.43 14.95 -29.69
CA LEU A 23 2.77 15.25 -28.42
C LEU A 23 2.75 16.77 -28.19
N SER A 24 1.66 17.27 -27.59
CA SER A 24 1.53 18.68 -27.21
C SER A 24 2.40 19.01 -25.99
N GLU A 25 2.64 20.29 -25.70
CA GLU A 25 3.39 20.67 -24.49
C GLU A 25 2.68 20.24 -23.21
N SER A 26 1.33 20.23 -23.24
CA SER A 26 0.53 19.70 -22.13
C SER A 26 0.72 18.20 -21.92
N ASP A 27 0.95 17.42 -22.98
CA ASP A 27 1.23 15.98 -22.87
C ASP A 27 2.62 15.72 -22.27
N GLN A 28 3.61 16.57 -22.58
CA GLN A 28 5.01 16.38 -22.19
C GLN A 28 5.23 16.42 -20.68
N VAL A 29 4.43 17.21 -19.97
CA VAL A 29 4.50 17.38 -18.50
C VAL A 29 3.63 16.39 -17.74
N MET A 30 2.90 15.52 -18.46
CA MET A 30 2.15 14.46 -17.81
C MET A 30 3.08 13.35 -17.30
N PRO A 31 2.65 12.66 -16.23
CA PRO A 31 3.33 11.46 -15.76
C PRO A 31 3.45 10.44 -16.91
N TRP A 32 4.63 9.85 -17.08
CA TRP A 32 4.88 8.84 -18.12
C TRP A 32 4.36 7.44 -17.79
N THR A 33 3.47 7.36 -16.80
CA THR A 33 2.87 6.13 -16.28
C THR A 33 1.43 5.94 -16.76
N HIS A 34 0.83 4.79 -16.48
CA HIS A 34 -0.60 4.56 -16.71
C HIS A 34 -1.49 5.04 -15.55
N ALA A 35 -2.72 5.43 -15.90
CA ALA A 35 -3.80 5.69 -14.96
C ALA A 35 -4.71 4.45 -14.86
N PRO A 36 -4.68 3.69 -13.74
CA PRO A 36 -5.53 2.53 -13.60
C PRO A 36 -6.94 2.90 -13.12
N LEU A 37 -7.94 2.27 -13.73
CA LEU A 37 -9.36 2.44 -13.42
C LEU A 37 -10.01 1.06 -13.30
N ILE A 38 -10.93 0.90 -12.35
CA ILE A 38 -11.79 -0.29 -12.25
C ILE A 38 -13.24 0.10 -12.52
N ILE A 39 -13.93 -0.73 -13.30
CA ILE A 39 -15.33 -0.56 -13.69
C ILE A 39 -16.04 -1.87 -13.33
N ILE A 40 -17.00 -1.80 -12.40
CA ILE A 40 -17.64 -2.97 -11.81
C ILE A 40 -19.08 -3.09 -12.31
N TYR A 41 -19.46 -4.29 -12.73
CA TYR A 41 -20.82 -4.65 -13.13
C TYR A 41 -21.34 -5.77 -12.23
N LYS A 42 -22.57 -5.61 -11.74
CA LYS A 42 -23.29 -6.68 -11.06
C LYS A 42 -24.04 -7.54 -12.07
N PRO A 43 -24.30 -8.82 -11.74
CA PRO A 43 -25.18 -9.66 -12.54
C PRO A 43 -26.53 -8.96 -12.70
N ASN A 44 -27.07 -8.97 -13.91
CA ASN A 44 -28.35 -8.35 -14.23
C ASN A 44 -29.19 -9.31 -15.07
N ASP A 45 -30.42 -9.59 -14.65
CA ASP A 45 -31.35 -10.47 -15.37
C ASP A 45 -31.74 -9.90 -16.75
N ASN A 46 -31.63 -8.58 -16.93
CA ASN A 46 -31.90 -7.87 -18.19
C ASN A 46 -30.67 -7.69 -19.08
N THR A 47 -29.64 -8.52 -18.91
CA THR A 47 -28.41 -8.45 -19.72
C THR A 47 -28.72 -8.70 -21.20
N ILE A 48 -28.43 -7.73 -22.07
CA ILE A 48 -28.70 -7.80 -23.51
C ILE A 48 -27.70 -8.73 -24.21
N LEU A 49 -26.45 -8.76 -23.72
CA LEU A 49 -25.36 -9.53 -24.31
C LEU A 49 -24.66 -10.42 -23.27
N PRO A 50 -24.56 -11.75 -23.49
CA PRO A 50 -23.75 -12.59 -22.62
C PRO A 50 -22.28 -12.16 -22.69
N PHE A 51 -21.53 -12.35 -21.61
CA PHE A 51 -20.09 -12.10 -21.62
C PHE A 51 -19.42 -12.92 -22.73
N SER A 52 -18.67 -12.23 -23.60
CA SER A 52 -17.91 -12.84 -24.69
C SER A 52 -16.55 -12.16 -24.81
N ILE A 53 -15.48 -12.90 -24.50
CA ILE A 53 -14.11 -12.39 -24.65
C ILE A 53 -13.81 -12.02 -26.11
N GLU A 54 -14.35 -12.77 -27.08
CA GLU A 54 -14.18 -12.49 -28.51
C GLU A 54 -14.88 -11.19 -28.92
N THR A 55 -16.07 -10.90 -28.37
CA THR A 55 -16.73 -9.61 -28.60
C THR A 55 -15.88 -8.46 -28.08
N MET A 56 -15.25 -8.63 -26.91
CA MET A 56 -14.37 -7.60 -26.33
C MET A 56 -13.09 -7.39 -27.16
N LYS A 57 -12.48 -8.47 -27.66
CA LYS A 57 -11.32 -8.40 -28.57
C LYS A 57 -11.67 -7.69 -29.87
N ASN A 58 -12.76 -8.10 -30.53
CA ASN A 58 -13.19 -7.57 -31.83
C ASN A 58 -13.59 -6.10 -31.72
N SER A 59 -14.35 -5.74 -30.68
CA SER A 59 -14.74 -4.34 -30.44
C SER A 59 -13.56 -3.44 -30.08
N LEU A 60 -12.58 -3.94 -29.32
CA LEU A 60 -11.35 -3.20 -29.03
C LEU A 60 -10.54 -2.99 -30.32
N SER A 61 -10.41 -4.01 -31.16
CA SER A 61 -9.74 -3.93 -32.46
C SER A 61 -10.39 -2.89 -33.38
N ARG A 62 -11.73 -2.81 -33.40
CA ARG A 62 -12.48 -1.75 -34.10
C ARG A 62 -12.28 -0.37 -33.48
N ALA A 63 -12.32 -0.26 -32.15
CA ALA A 63 -12.13 1.01 -31.45
C ALA A 63 -10.74 1.61 -31.73
N LEU A 64 -9.72 0.76 -31.84
CA LEU A 64 -8.35 1.17 -32.15
C LEU A 64 -8.15 1.66 -33.60
N ILE A 65 -9.13 1.51 -34.50
CA ILE A 65 -9.10 2.21 -35.80
C ILE A 65 -9.22 3.71 -35.56
N HIS A 66 -10.24 4.11 -34.80
CA HIS A 66 -10.53 5.51 -34.51
C HIS A 66 -9.55 6.08 -33.48
N TYR A 67 -9.19 5.28 -32.48
CA TYR A 67 -8.25 5.64 -31.41
C TYR A 67 -6.85 5.04 -31.64
N TYR A 68 -6.39 5.04 -32.90
CA TYR A 68 -5.10 4.47 -33.32
C TYR A 68 -3.87 4.92 -32.52
N PRO A 69 -3.80 6.14 -31.92
CA PRO A 69 -2.66 6.49 -31.09
C PRO A 69 -2.48 5.55 -29.88
N LEU A 70 -3.54 4.91 -29.38
CA LEU A 70 -3.46 3.94 -28.26
C LEU A 70 -2.84 2.60 -28.67
N ALA A 71 -2.77 2.30 -29.97
CA ALA A 71 -2.08 1.13 -30.51
C ALA A 71 -0.59 1.41 -30.79
N GLY A 72 -0.10 2.63 -30.54
CA GLY A 72 1.29 3.05 -30.77
C GLY A 72 2.25 2.71 -29.63
N ARG A 73 3.46 3.27 -29.70
CA ARG A 73 4.50 3.23 -28.64
C ARG A 73 5.13 4.60 -28.42
N LEU A 74 5.57 4.86 -27.19
CA LEU A 74 6.25 6.10 -26.82
C LEU A 74 7.76 5.92 -26.96
N HIS A 75 8.47 6.97 -27.37
CA HIS A 75 9.93 6.97 -27.45
C HIS A 75 10.49 8.22 -26.79
N TRP A 76 11.60 8.07 -26.05
CA TRP A 76 12.33 9.22 -25.52
C TRP A 76 13.02 10.00 -26.63
N ILE A 77 13.00 11.32 -26.47
CA ILE A 77 13.76 12.28 -27.29
C ILE A 77 14.50 13.24 -26.36
N GLU A 78 15.31 14.13 -26.94
CA GLU A 78 16.12 15.08 -26.20
C GLU A 78 15.29 15.98 -25.26
N GLY A 79 15.91 16.45 -24.17
CA GLY A 79 15.27 17.34 -23.20
C GLY A 79 14.21 16.66 -22.36
N GLY A 80 14.36 15.35 -22.14
CA GLY A 80 13.42 14.54 -21.38
C GLY A 80 12.03 14.52 -22.01
N ARG A 81 11.87 14.77 -23.31
CA ARG A 81 10.57 14.78 -24.00
C ARG A 81 10.25 13.39 -24.57
N LEU A 82 8.99 13.18 -24.90
CA LEU A 82 8.50 11.95 -25.52
C LEU A 82 7.93 12.23 -26.92
N GLN A 83 7.96 11.23 -27.79
CA GLN A 83 7.26 11.22 -29.06
C GLN A 83 6.40 9.97 -29.18
N LEU A 84 5.25 10.08 -29.85
CA LEU A 84 4.36 8.95 -30.08
C LEU A 84 4.56 8.39 -31.48
N HIS A 85 4.89 7.11 -31.57
CA HIS A 85 4.95 6.39 -32.83
C HIS A 85 3.68 5.55 -33.02
N CYS A 86 2.83 5.95 -33.97
CA CYS A 86 1.59 5.27 -34.32
C CYS A 86 1.86 4.04 -35.19
N ASN A 87 2.54 3.04 -34.64
CA ASN A 87 3.03 1.85 -35.36
C ASN A 87 2.07 0.65 -35.31
N ALA A 88 0.84 0.84 -34.81
CA ALA A 88 -0.19 -0.20 -34.71
C ALA A 88 0.26 -1.50 -33.99
N MET A 89 1.23 -1.43 -33.08
CA MET A 89 1.66 -2.56 -32.24
C MET A 89 0.58 -3.05 -31.25
N GLY A 90 -0.53 -2.34 -31.14
CA GLY A 90 -1.75 -2.77 -30.47
C GLY A 90 -1.78 -2.46 -28.97
N ALA A 91 -2.92 -2.77 -28.38
CA ALA A 91 -3.21 -2.69 -26.95
C ALA A 91 -3.25 -4.09 -26.31
N GLN A 92 -3.00 -4.19 -25.00
CA GLN A 92 -3.04 -5.48 -24.31
C GLN A 92 -4.44 -5.75 -23.73
N LEU A 93 -4.98 -6.95 -23.93
CA LEU A 93 -6.21 -7.42 -23.30
C LEU A 93 -5.96 -8.75 -22.58
N THR A 94 -6.30 -8.79 -21.30
CA THR A 94 -6.16 -9.96 -20.43
C THR A 94 -7.53 -10.47 -19.99
N GLU A 95 -7.77 -11.77 -20.18
CA GLU A 95 -8.92 -12.48 -19.62
C GLU A 95 -8.53 -13.09 -18.27
N ALA A 96 -9.34 -12.85 -17.24
CA ALA A 96 -9.12 -13.33 -15.89
C ALA A 96 -10.42 -13.85 -15.24
N TYR A 97 -10.27 -14.70 -14.23
CA TYR A 97 -11.37 -15.21 -13.42
C TYR A 97 -11.03 -15.09 -11.94
N SER A 98 -12.01 -14.73 -11.11
CA SER A 98 -11.90 -14.73 -9.66
C SER A 98 -12.56 -15.97 -9.08
N GLU A 99 -11.91 -16.61 -8.12
CA GLU A 99 -12.52 -17.69 -7.32
C GLU A 99 -13.47 -17.16 -6.24
N SER A 100 -13.32 -15.90 -5.85
CA SER A 100 -14.17 -15.21 -4.87
C SER A 100 -15.32 -14.50 -5.56
N ASN A 101 -16.46 -14.38 -4.89
CA ASN A 101 -17.59 -13.56 -5.35
C ASN A 101 -17.25 -12.08 -5.33
N LEU A 102 -17.95 -11.29 -6.15
CA LEU A 102 -17.72 -9.86 -6.27
C LEU A 102 -17.92 -9.12 -4.93
N ASP A 103 -18.92 -9.51 -4.15
CA ASP A 103 -19.23 -8.87 -2.86
C ASP A 103 -18.14 -9.11 -1.80
N GLU A 104 -17.29 -10.13 -1.95
CA GLU A 104 -16.14 -10.37 -1.05
C GLU A 104 -15.03 -9.32 -1.19
N PHE A 105 -15.03 -8.54 -2.28
CA PHE A 105 -14.08 -7.44 -2.49
C PHE A 105 -14.52 -6.14 -1.79
N GLY A 106 -15.66 -6.16 -1.10
CA GLY A 106 -16.14 -5.07 -0.26
C GLY A 106 -16.59 -3.85 -1.05
N ASP A 107 -16.15 -2.67 -0.61
CA ASP A 107 -16.51 -1.38 -1.20
C ASP A 107 -15.55 -0.90 -2.30
N PHE A 108 -14.63 -1.76 -2.73
CA PHE A 108 -13.63 -1.47 -3.76
C PHE A 108 -12.67 -0.31 -3.41
N ILE A 109 -12.43 -0.07 -2.11
CA ILE A 109 -11.33 0.80 -1.67
C ILE A 109 -10.02 0.34 -2.34
N PRO A 110 -9.28 1.25 -3.02
CA PRO A 110 -7.98 0.92 -3.61
C PRO A 110 -7.02 0.38 -2.55
N ASN A 111 -6.74 -0.92 -2.62
CA ASN A 111 -5.92 -1.63 -1.64
C ASN A 111 -5.13 -2.77 -2.31
N GLY A 112 -4.41 -3.56 -1.51
CA GLY A 112 -3.60 -4.68 -1.95
C GLY A 112 -4.37 -5.81 -2.65
N ILE A 113 -5.70 -5.87 -2.53
CA ILE A 113 -6.56 -6.84 -3.20
C ILE A 113 -7.06 -6.26 -4.54
N ILE A 114 -7.54 -5.01 -4.54
CA ILE A 114 -8.04 -4.33 -5.75
C ILE A 114 -6.97 -4.18 -6.84
N GLN A 115 -5.69 -4.09 -6.47
CA GLN A 115 -4.55 -4.11 -7.42
C GLN A 115 -4.39 -5.39 -8.26
N HIS A 116 -5.23 -6.40 -8.05
CA HIS A 116 -5.28 -7.59 -8.90
C HIS A 116 -6.42 -7.54 -9.93
N LEU A 117 -7.29 -6.53 -9.89
CA LEU A 117 -8.44 -6.37 -10.78
C LEU A 117 -8.16 -5.52 -12.03
N PHE A 118 -6.95 -4.97 -12.16
CA PHE A 118 -6.51 -4.21 -13.33
C PHE A 118 -5.07 -4.58 -13.74
N PRO A 119 -4.68 -4.32 -15.00
CA PRO A 119 -3.34 -4.66 -15.49
C PRO A 119 -2.26 -3.90 -14.72
N ARG A 120 -1.21 -4.62 -14.30
CA ARG A 120 0.01 -4.00 -13.76
C ARG A 120 0.99 -3.74 -14.90
N VAL A 121 1.58 -2.56 -14.88
CA VAL A 121 2.60 -2.15 -15.86
C VAL A 121 3.96 -2.12 -15.16
N ASP A 122 4.90 -2.91 -15.66
CA ASP A 122 6.25 -2.99 -15.11
C ASP A 122 7.20 -2.04 -15.84
N TYR A 123 7.45 -0.89 -15.21
CA TYR A 123 8.41 0.10 -15.69
C TYR A 123 9.83 -0.11 -15.16
N SER A 124 10.07 -1.18 -14.38
CA SER A 124 11.40 -1.50 -13.85
C SER A 124 12.19 -2.42 -14.78
N SER A 125 11.52 -3.33 -15.47
CA SER A 125 12.14 -4.29 -16.39
C SER A 125 11.93 -3.97 -17.87
N THR A 126 10.89 -3.21 -18.21
CA THR A 126 10.47 -3.00 -19.61
C THR A 126 10.54 -1.53 -19.97
N SER A 127 11.26 -1.23 -21.05
CA SER A 127 11.48 0.13 -21.56
C SER A 127 10.18 0.77 -22.04
N ILE A 128 10.10 2.11 -22.03
CA ILE A 128 8.87 2.81 -22.41
C ILE A 128 8.47 2.55 -23.88
N GLU A 129 9.46 2.26 -24.72
CA GLU A 129 9.34 1.93 -26.13
C GLU A 129 8.61 0.62 -26.39
N GLU A 130 8.62 -0.30 -25.42
CA GLU A 130 7.96 -1.58 -25.53
C GLU A 130 6.56 -1.56 -24.87
N GLN A 131 6.30 -0.61 -23.96
CA GLN A 131 5.07 -0.54 -23.19
C GLN A 131 3.83 -0.28 -24.06
N PRO A 132 2.78 -1.12 -23.96
CA PRO A 132 1.48 -0.80 -24.53
C PRO A 132 0.90 0.48 -23.90
N LEU A 133 0.28 1.33 -24.71
CA LEU A 133 -0.32 2.59 -24.22
C LEU A 133 -1.71 2.37 -23.60
N PHE A 134 -2.38 1.30 -23.98
CA PHE A 134 -3.62 0.84 -23.38
C PHE A 134 -3.51 -0.64 -22.98
N LEU A 135 -3.94 -0.93 -21.75
CA LEU A 135 -4.09 -2.28 -21.24
C LEU A 135 -5.48 -2.41 -20.62
N ALA A 136 -6.12 -3.57 -20.80
CA ALA A 136 -7.37 -3.91 -20.15
C ALA A 136 -7.34 -5.34 -19.60
N GLN A 137 -8.01 -5.55 -18.46
CA GLN A 137 -8.22 -6.85 -17.83
C GLN A 137 -9.71 -7.05 -17.59
N LEU A 138 -10.24 -8.16 -18.09
CA LEU A 138 -11.63 -8.58 -17.91
C LEU A 138 -11.67 -9.70 -16.89
N THR A 139 -12.14 -9.39 -15.69
CA THR A 139 -12.23 -10.36 -14.59
C THR A 139 -13.67 -10.79 -14.39
N ARG A 140 -13.93 -12.09 -14.51
CA ARG A 140 -15.25 -12.70 -14.25
C ARG A 140 -15.32 -13.26 -12.83
N PHE A 141 -16.48 -13.16 -12.19
CA PHE A 141 -16.72 -13.66 -10.84
C PHE A 141 -17.73 -14.82 -10.86
N PRO A 142 -17.68 -15.74 -9.88
CA PRO A 142 -18.58 -16.90 -9.83
C PRO A 142 -20.06 -16.51 -9.74
N CYS A 143 -20.35 -15.41 -9.05
CA CYS A 143 -21.69 -14.84 -8.93
C CYS A 143 -22.24 -14.23 -10.23
N GLY A 144 -21.49 -14.21 -11.33
CA GLY A 144 -21.85 -13.56 -12.59
C GLY A 144 -21.45 -12.09 -12.70
N GLY A 145 -20.84 -11.52 -11.66
CA GLY A 145 -20.30 -10.17 -11.69
C GLY A 145 -19.11 -10.05 -12.63
N LEU A 146 -18.82 -8.83 -13.09
CA LEU A 146 -17.71 -8.54 -13.99
C LEU A 146 -16.93 -7.31 -13.51
N CYS A 147 -15.61 -7.33 -13.69
CA CYS A 147 -14.75 -6.17 -13.54
C CYS A 147 -13.97 -5.93 -14.83
N VAL A 148 -14.06 -4.71 -15.35
CA VAL A 148 -13.20 -4.20 -16.43
C VAL A 148 -12.16 -3.28 -15.76
N GLY A 149 -10.96 -3.80 -15.57
CA GLY A 149 -9.81 -3.02 -15.14
C GLY A 149 -9.08 -2.46 -16.36
N THR A 150 -8.77 -1.17 -16.37
CA THR A 150 -8.02 -0.54 -17.47
C THR A 150 -6.79 0.17 -16.93
N ALA A 151 -5.78 0.34 -17.78
CA ALA A 151 -4.61 1.16 -17.55
C ALA A 151 -4.26 1.90 -18.84
N ILE A 152 -4.40 3.24 -18.84
CA ILE A 152 -4.13 4.08 -20.02
C ILE A 152 -2.93 4.99 -19.74
N SER A 153 -1.97 5.07 -20.64
CA SER A 153 -0.81 5.97 -20.49
C SER A 153 -1.26 7.43 -20.42
N HIS A 154 -0.91 8.10 -19.33
CA HIS A 154 -1.36 9.47 -19.06
C HIS A 154 -0.67 10.50 -19.97
N VAL A 155 0.43 10.13 -20.63
CA VAL A 155 1.08 10.94 -21.67
C VAL A 155 0.16 11.14 -22.87
N VAL A 156 -0.68 10.15 -23.16
CA VAL A 156 -1.47 10.11 -24.40
C VAL A 156 -2.89 10.60 -24.19
N ALA A 157 -3.46 10.44 -23.00
CA ALA A 157 -4.84 10.79 -22.71
C ALA A 157 -5.03 11.30 -21.28
N ASP A 158 -5.78 12.39 -21.13
CA ASP A 158 -6.35 12.77 -19.83
C ASP A 158 -7.63 11.98 -19.51
N GLY A 159 -8.20 12.20 -18.33
CA GLY A 159 -9.39 11.48 -17.88
C GLY A 159 -10.60 11.61 -18.83
N ARG A 160 -10.77 12.75 -19.51
CA ARG A 160 -11.88 12.93 -20.46
C ARG A 160 -11.64 12.14 -21.74
N ALA A 161 -10.43 12.22 -22.29
CA ALA A 161 -10.04 11.43 -23.46
C ALA A 161 -10.11 9.91 -23.18
N ALA A 162 -9.64 9.47 -22.01
CA ALA A 162 -9.71 8.08 -21.57
C ALA A 162 -11.15 7.57 -21.45
N MET A 163 -12.06 8.37 -20.90
CA MET A 163 -13.46 7.96 -20.79
C MET A 163 -14.20 8.00 -22.11
N ASN A 164 -13.91 8.95 -23.00
CA ASN A 164 -14.48 8.96 -24.36
C ASN A 164 -14.10 7.67 -25.12
N PHE A 165 -12.82 7.27 -25.04
CA PHE A 165 -12.36 6.01 -25.63
C PHE A 165 -13.07 4.80 -25.03
N THR A 166 -13.17 4.73 -23.70
CA THR A 166 -13.77 3.58 -23.02
C THR A 166 -15.28 3.47 -23.33
N ASN A 167 -15.99 4.60 -23.42
CA ASN A 167 -17.39 4.63 -23.85
C ASN A 167 -17.55 4.22 -25.33
N ALA A 168 -16.66 4.69 -26.21
CA ALA A 168 -16.65 4.30 -27.61
C ALA A 168 -16.40 2.79 -27.78
N TRP A 169 -15.45 2.23 -27.03
CA TRP A 169 -15.20 0.79 -27.01
C TRP A 169 -16.44 0.01 -26.54
N ALA A 170 -17.08 0.46 -25.46
CA ALA A 170 -18.29 -0.15 -24.94
C ALA A 170 -19.45 -0.12 -25.95
N LYS A 171 -19.63 0.99 -26.66
CA LYS A 171 -20.62 1.14 -27.74
C LYS A 171 -20.37 0.16 -28.88
N LEU A 172 -19.12 0.07 -29.35
CA LEU A 172 -18.74 -0.87 -30.42
C LEU A 172 -18.89 -2.34 -29.98
N ALA A 173 -18.72 -2.65 -28.70
CA ALA A 173 -18.96 -3.99 -28.15
C ALA A 173 -20.44 -4.38 -28.20
N ARG A 174 -21.36 -3.41 -28.13
CA ARG A 174 -22.79 -3.64 -28.35
C ARG A 174 -23.18 -3.81 -29.82
N GLY A 175 -22.23 -3.69 -30.74
CA GLY A 175 -22.47 -3.76 -32.18
C GLY A 175 -22.96 -2.45 -32.80
N GLU A 176 -22.97 -1.36 -32.04
CA GLU A 176 -23.30 -0.02 -32.53
C GLU A 176 -22.10 0.64 -33.22
N ASP A 177 -22.37 1.61 -34.10
CA ASP A 177 -21.36 2.44 -34.73
C ASP A 177 -21.18 3.79 -34.02
N LEU A 178 -20.00 4.40 -34.17
CA LEU A 178 -19.71 5.71 -33.63
C LEU A 178 -20.29 6.81 -34.51
N GLY A 179 -20.99 7.76 -33.90
CA GLY A 179 -21.44 8.99 -34.55
C GLY A 179 -20.29 9.94 -34.84
N CYS A 180 -20.51 10.91 -35.74
CA CYS A 180 -19.47 11.90 -36.10
C CYS A 180 -19.00 12.75 -34.91
N ASP A 181 -19.87 13.01 -33.95
CA ASP A 181 -19.61 13.78 -32.72
C ASP A 181 -18.86 12.97 -31.63
N GLU A 182 -18.82 11.65 -31.77
CA GLU A 182 -18.11 10.72 -30.89
C GLU A 182 -16.69 10.40 -31.38
N MET A 183 -16.34 10.84 -32.60
CA MET A 183 -15.03 10.60 -33.19
C MET A 183 -13.93 11.40 -32.50
N PRO A 184 -12.76 10.77 -32.22
CA PRO A 184 -11.64 11.48 -31.63
C PRO A 184 -10.99 12.45 -32.63
N PHE A 185 -10.51 13.57 -32.11
CA PHE A 185 -9.74 14.56 -32.84
C PHE A 185 -8.27 14.50 -32.38
N HIS A 186 -7.38 14.08 -33.28
CA HIS A 186 -6.00 13.73 -32.95
C HIS A 186 -4.97 14.83 -33.21
N ASP A 187 -5.36 15.98 -33.76
CA ASP A 187 -4.42 17.07 -34.02
C ASP A 187 -4.04 17.79 -32.71
N ARG A 188 -2.87 17.42 -32.19
CA ARG A 188 -2.29 17.95 -30.96
C ARG A 188 -1.58 19.28 -31.14
N THR A 189 -1.42 19.76 -32.39
CA THR A 189 -0.72 21.02 -32.66
C THR A 189 -1.46 22.23 -32.08
N MET A 190 -2.77 22.10 -31.83
CA MET A 190 -3.58 23.13 -31.17
C MET A 190 -3.05 23.55 -29.80
N LEU A 191 -2.43 22.64 -29.05
CA LEU A 191 -1.82 22.89 -27.73
C LEU A 191 -0.29 22.96 -27.79
N ARG A 192 0.25 23.42 -28.92
CA ARG A 192 1.66 23.81 -29.02
C ARG A 192 1.80 25.31 -28.90
N SER A 193 2.96 25.75 -28.43
CA SER A 193 3.34 27.17 -28.48
C SER A 193 3.20 27.68 -29.91
N ARG A 194 2.51 28.81 -30.07
CA ARG A 194 2.11 29.38 -31.37
C ARG A 194 3.23 30.16 -32.04
N GLU A 195 4.31 30.48 -31.32
CA GLU A 195 5.36 31.39 -31.78
C GLU A 195 6.76 30.80 -31.57
N ALA A 196 7.62 31.00 -32.56
CA ALA A 196 9.05 30.70 -32.47
C ALA A 196 9.85 32.01 -32.70
N PRO A 197 10.63 32.49 -31.73
CA PRO A 197 10.88 31.90 -30.40
C PRO A 197 9.66 32.03 -29.46
N PRO A 198 9.54 31.19 -28.42
CA PRO A 198 8.46 31.29 -27.44
C PRO A 198 8.45 32.67 -26.79
N VAL A 199 7.26 33.26 -26.63
CA VAL A 199 7.08 34.51 -25.90
C VAL A 199 7.52 34.28 -24.44
N ARG A 200 8.19 35.27 -23.85
CA ARG A 200 8.57 35.19 -22.44
C ARG A 200 7.30 34.95 -21.59
N PRO A 201 7.27 33.94 -20.71
CA PRO A 201 6.10 33.66 -19.88
C PRO A 201 5.66 34.91 -19.12
N CYS A 202 4.38 35.26 -19.23
CA CYS A 202 3.80 36.47 -18.65
C CYS A 202 3.15 36.24 -17.28
N PHE A 203 3.10 34.98 -16.82
CA PHE A 203 2.60 34.59 -15.50
C PHE A 203 3.67 33.87 -14.68
N ASP A 204 3.57 34.01 -13.37
CA ASP A 204 4.28 33.15 -12.42
C ASP A 204 3.53 31.81 -12.36
N HIS A 205 4.04 30.80 -13.07
CA HIS A 205 3.44 29.49 -13.19
C HIS A 205 3.69 28.67 -11.92
N ILE A 206 2.98 29.00 -10.84
CA ILE A 206 3.07 28.36 -9.52
C ILE A 206 2.91 26.82 -9.61
N ALA A 207 2.17 26.34 -10.62
CA ALA A 207 2.02 24.92 -10.93
C ALA A 207 3.34 24.15 -11.16
N PHE A 208 4.39 24.84 -11.60
CA PHE A 208 5.73 24.30 -11.86
C PHE A 208 6.75 24.68 -10.77
N SER A 209 6.30 25.40 -9.73
CA SER A 209 7.14 25.77 -8.59
C SER A 209 7.12 24.70 -7.49
N LYS A 210 8.11 24.75 -6.60
CA LYS A 210 8.15 23.85 -5.43
C LYS A 210 7.02 24.23 -4.47
N PRO A 211 6.18 23.26 -4.06
CA PRO A 211 5.12 23.54 -3.09
C PRO A 211 5.71 23.80 -1.70
N PRO A 212 4.94 24.41 -0.78
CA PRO A 212 5.36 24.62 0.60
C PRO A 212 5.76 23.30 1.28
N LEU A 213 6.85 23.36 2.03
CA LEU A 213 7.31 22.27 2.89
C LEU A 213 6.69 22.39 4.29
N LEU A 214 6.74 21.30 5.05
CA LEU A 214 6.45 21.35 6.48
C LEU A 214 7.48 22.26 7.17
N ILE A 215 7.03 23.13 8.08
CA ILE A 215 7.92 24.04 8.82
C ILE A 215 8.96 23.23 9.59
N GLY A 216 10.22 23.63 9.50
CA GLY A 216 11.34 22.93 10.11
C GLY A 216 11.90 21.77 9.28
N CYS A 217 11.30 21.43 8.13
CA CYS A 217 11.79 20.39 7.24
C CYS A 217 12.50 20.99 6.02
N ALA A 218 13.66 20.44 5.67
CA ALA A 218 14.43 20.83 4.49
C ALA A 218 13.93 20.16 3.19
N ASP A 219 13.28 18.99 3.29
CA ASP A 219 12.73 18.24 2.17
C ASP A 219 11.48 17.43 2.56
N THR A 220 10.92 16.67 1.61
CA THR A 220 9.70 15.87 1.80
C THR A 220 9.98 14.38 1.99
N LYS A 221 11.24 13.95 2.17
CA LYS A 221 11.60 12.51 2.17
C LYS A 221 10.98 11.77 3.33
N ALA A 222 10.99 12.38 4.53
CA ALA A 222 10.36 11.80 5.71
C ALA A 222 8.85 11.64 5.50
N GLU A 223 8.17 12.68 5.00
CA GLU A 223 6.73 12.64 4.73
C GLU A 223 6.34 11.60 3.68
N LYS A 224 7.16 11.41 2.62
CA LYS A 224 6.95 10.38 1.58
C LYS A 224 7.06 8.93 2.12
N LYS A 225 7.78 8.72 3.24
CA LYS A 225 8.00 7.38 3.83
C LYS A 225 6.95 7.01 4.87
N LYS A 226 6.14 7.96 5.34
CA LYS A 226 5.10 7.70 6.34
C LYS A 226 4.04 6.76 5.76
N GLU A 227 3.52 5.88 6.62
CA GLU A 227 2.45 4.98 6.27
C GLU A 227 1.19 5.77 5.87
N THR A 228 0.54 5.32 4.81
CA THR A 228 -0.69 5.94 4.29
C THR A 228 -1.81 4.92 4.26
N SER A 229 -3.04 5.43 4.40
CA SER A 229 -4.26 4.65 4.30
C SER A 229 -5.21 5.31 3.31
N THR A 230 -6.09 4.52 2.72
CA THR A 230 -7.05 4.96 1.71
C THR A 230 -8.47 4.71 2.19
N VAL A 231 -9.38 5.64 1.90
CA VAL A 231 -10.81 5.50 2.18
C VAL A 231 -11.66 6.03 1.02
N LEU A 232 -12.83 5.43 0.85
CA LEU A 232 -13.92 5.97 0.04
C LEU A 232 -14.99 6.56 0.98
N LEU A 233 -15.14 7.88 0.99
CA LEU A 233 -16.21 8.54 1.76
C LEU A 233 -17.43 8.73 0.86
N LYS A 234 -18.58 8.22 1.29
CA LYS A 234 -19.86 8.44 0.59
C LYS A 234 -20.49 9.71 1.11
N VAL A 235 -20.74 10.65 0.22
CA VAL A 235 -21.36 11.94 0.51
C VAL A 235 -22.72 11.98 -0.17
N THR A 236 -23.79 12.07 0.62
CA THR A 236 -25.16 12.12 0.11
C THR A 236 -25.45 13.47 -0.53
N LYS A 237 -26.48 13.54 -1.38
CA LYS A 237 -26.93 14.80 -2.00
C LYS A 237 -27.16 15.88 -0.95
N GLU A 238 -27.82 15.56 0.15
CA GLU A 238 -28.14 16.50 1.24
C GLU A 238 -26.87 17.02 1.91
N GLN A 239 -25.87 16.17 2.11
CA GLN A 239 -24.57 16.59 2.65
C GLN A 239 -23.82 17.52 1.68
N VAL A 240 -23.89 17.25 0.38
CA VAL A 240 -23.32 18.12 -0.66
C VAL A 240 -24.02 19.49 -0.66
N GLU A 241 -25.35 19.50 -0.62
CA GLU A 241 -26.16 20.72 -0.58
C GLU A 241 -25.88 21.54 0.68
N GLU A 242 -25.73 20.90 1.84
CA GLU A 242 -25.41 21.59 3.10
C GLU A 242 -24.01 22.21 3.06
N LEU A 243 -23.00 21.51 2.50
CA LEU A 243 -21.67 22.09 2.28
C LEU A 243 -21.72 23.26 1.31
N GLN A 244 -22.48 23.13 0.22
CA GLN A 244 -22.64 24.21 -0.74
C GLN A 244 -23.32 25.42 -0.08
N LYS A 245 -24.38 25.19 0.70
CA LYS A 245 -25.06 26.24 1.47
C LYS A 245 -24.08 26.92 2.41
N LYS A 246 -23.30 26.18 3.20
CA LYS A 246 -22.27 26.70 4.12
C LYS A 246 -21.21 27.54 3.43
N ALA A 247 -20.72 27.10 2.27
CA ALA A 247 -19.77 27.88 1.48
C ALA A 247 -20.40 29.19 0.98
N ASN A 248 -21.71 29.22 0.75
CA ASN A 248 -22.46 30.37 0.24
C ASN A 248 -23.13 31.23 1.33
N GLN A 249 -22.98 30.88 2.61
CA GLN A 249 -23.55 31.66 3.71
C GLN A 249 -22.94 33.06 3.77
N ASN A 250 -23.80 34.07 3.95
CA ASN A 250 -23.42 35.48 4.10
C ASN A 250 -22.61 36.06 2.92
N MET A 251 -22.77 35.50 1.72
CA MET A 251 -22.07 35.98 0.53
C MET A 251 -22.71 37.23 -0.08
N VAL A 252 -21.86 38.18 -0.44
CA VAL A 252 -22.21 39.42 -1.20
C VAL A 252 -21.85 39.28 -2.69
N LEU A 253 -21.29 38.14 -3.11
CA LEU A 253 -20.86 37.88 -4.49
C LEU A 253 -22.05 37.62 -5.43
N VAL A 254 -21.91 38.00 -6.71
CA VAL A 254 -22.93 37.83 -7.75
C VAL A 254 -23.14 36.35 -8.14
N ILE A 255 -22.10 35.50 -8.02
CA ILE A 255 -22.13 34.09 -8.43
C ILE A 255 -21.80 33.19 -7.23
N PRO A 256 -22.68 32.23 -6.85
CA PRO A 256 -22.45 31.34 -5.73
C PRO A 256 -21.30 30.35 -5.99
N TYR A 257 -20.64 29.86 -4.93
CA TYR A 257 -19.72 28.72 -4.99
C TYR A 257 -20.44 27.45 -5.43
N SER A 258 -19.78 26.73 -6.32
CA SER A 258 -20.19 25.42 -6.83
C SER A 258 -20.06 24.33 -5.76
N ARG A 259 -20.76 23.21 -5.96
CA ARG A 259 -20.64 22.00 -5.14
C ARG A 259 -19.19 21.52 -5.03
N TYR A 260 -18.44 21.59 -6.13
CA TYR A 260 -17.03 21.20 -6.16
C TYR A 260 -16.14 22.14 -5.33
N GLU A 261 -16.28 23.46 -5.48
CA GLU A 261 -15.52 24.45 -4.69
C GLU A 261 -15.79 24.30 -3.19
N ALA A 262 -17.05 24.07 -2.81
CA ALA A 262 -17.44 23.84 -1.42
C ALA A 262 -16.80 22.56 -0.85
N ILE A 263 -16.90 21.44 -1.56
CA ILE A 263 -16.36 20.15 -1.09
C ILE A 263 -14.84 20.16 -1.06
N ALA A 264 -14.17 20.65 -2.11
CA ALA A 264 -12.72 20.69 -2.15
C ALA A 264 -12.16 21.66 -1.09
N GLY A 265 -12.83 22.79 -0.85
CA GLY A 265 -12.51 23.69 0.27
C GLY A 265 -12.72 23.02 1.63
N HIS A 266 -13.77 22.23 1.78
CA HIS A 266 -14.05 21.48 3.01
C HIS A 266 -12.99 20.41 3.29
N ILE A 267 -12.62 19.64 2.26
CA ILE A 267 -11.54 18.65 2.31
C ILE A 267 -10.22 19.30 2.72
N TRP A 268 -9.89 20.47 2.15
CA TRP A 268 -8.65 21.18 2.50
C TRP A 268 -8.63 21.59 3.96
N ARG A 269 -9.72 22.19 4.47
CA ARG A 269 -9.85 22.57 5.88
C ARG A 269 -9.75 21.35 6.80
N CYS A 270 -10.44 20.25 6.48
CA CYS A 270 -10.38 19.02 7.25
C CYS A 270 -8.99 18.40 7.25
N ALA A 271 -8.27 18.43 6.12
CA ALA A 271 -6.89 17.95 6.05
C ALA A 271 -5.96 18.78 6.95
N CYS A 272 -6.08 20.11 6.94
CA CYS A 272 -5.32 20.99 7.83
C CYS A 272 -5.62 20.69 9.31
N LYS A 273 -6.91 20.53 9.65
CA LYS A 273 -7.39 20.21 11.01
C LYS A 273 -6.92 18.84 11.47
N ALA A 274 -6.91 17.84 10.58
CA ALA A 274 -6.50 16.46 10.88
C ALA A 274 -4.99 16.31 11.06
N ARG A 275 -4.21 17.09 10.31
CA ARG A 275 -2.74 17.15 10.40
C ARG A 275 -2.26 18.09 11.52
N ALA A 276 -3.17 18.48 12.45
CA ALA A 276 -3.00 19.53 13.44
C ALA A 276 -1.55 19.67 13.95
N GLY A 277 -1.05 20.90 13.88
CA GLY A 277 0.34 21.26 14.12
C GLY A 277 0.47 22.79 14.21
N ASN A 278 1.48 23.34 13.55
CA ASN A 278 1.81 24.77 13.60
C ASN A 278 0.79 25.63 12.84
N ASP A 279 0.15 26.58 13.52
CA ASP A 279 -0.78 27.56 12.94
C ASP A 279 -0.20 28.37 11.78
N CYS A 280 1.11 28.60 11.79
CA CYS A 280 1.85 29.28 10.73
C CYS A 280 2.20 28.39 9.55
N GLN A 281 1.78 27.12 9.52
CA GLN A 281 2.11 26.18 8.44
C GLN A 281 1.52 26.64 7.10
N PRO A 282 2.36 26.97 6.08
CA PRO A 282 1.88 27.24 4.73
C PRO A 282 1.39 25.96 4.05
N THR A 283 0.32 26.09 3.26
CA THR A 283 -0.29 25.02 2.48
C THR A 283 -0.94 25.56 1.21
N ILE A 284 -1.05 24.69 0.20
CA ILE A 284 -1.77 24.94 -1.05
C ILE A 284 -2.71 23.77 -1.38
N VAL A 285 -3.66 24.04 -2.28
CA VAL A 285 -4.37 23.00 -3.03
C VAL A 285 -3.98 23.06 -4.50
N SER A 286 -3.63 21.91 -5.06
CA SER A 286 -3.50 21.71 -6.51
C SER A 286 -4.78 21.09 -7.06
N LEU A 287 -5.40 21.75 -8.04
CA LEU A 287 -6.62 21.33 -8.73
C LEU A 287 -6.34 21.10 -10.21
N ARG A 288 -7.26 20.43 -10.91
CA ARG A 288 -7.21 20.25 -12.37
C ARG A 288 -8.31 21.05 -13.06
N ALA A 289 -7.94 21.90 -14.00
CA ALA A 289 -8.84 22.67 -14.84
C ALA A 289 -8.81 22.12 -16.28
N ASP A 290 -9.98 21.82 -16.84
CA ASP A 290 -10.12 21.43 -18.25
C ASP A 290 -9.99 22.68 -19.15
N GLY A 291 -8.93 22.73 -19.93
CA GLY A 291 -8.59 23.83 -20.83
C GLY A 291 -9.41 23.84 -22.12
N ARG A 292 -10.12 22.76 -22.47
CA ARG A 292 -10.83 22.62 -23.77
C ARG A 292 -11.78 23.78 -24.08
N ASN A 293 -12.54 24.22 -23.08
CA ASN A 293 -13.50 25.31 -23.20
C ASN A 293 -12.91 26.70 -22.90
N ARG A 294 -11.68 26.76 -22.37
CA ARG A 294 -10.99 27.98 -21.92
C ARG A 294 -10.04 28.51 -22.97
N PHE A 295 -9.41 27.62 -23.73
CA PHE A 295 -8.53 27.94 -24.84
C PHE A 295 -9.31 28.57 -26.00
N LYS A 296 -8.69 29.48 -26.75
CA LYS A 296 -9.27 30.19 -27.89
C LYS A 296 -8.40 30.02 -29.15
N PRO A 297 -8.93 29.44 -30.26
CA PRO A 297 -10.27 28.87 -30.38
C PRO A 297 -10.45 27.67 -29.44
N ARG A 298 -11.71 27.39 -29.07
CA ARG A 298 -12.03 26.22 -28.23
C ARG A 298 -11.52 24.95 -28.90
N LEU A 299 -11.01 24.02 -28.09
CA LEU A 299 -10.62 22.72 -28.61
C LEU A 299 -11.86 21.95 -29.08
N PRO A 300 -11.74 21.14 -30.16
CA PRO A 300 -12.84 20.28 -30.61
C PRO A 300 -13.34 19.37 -29.49
N GLN A 301 -14.64 19.08 -29.47
CA GLN A 301 -15.27 18.23 -28.46
C GLN A 301 -14.59 16.86 -28.33
N GLY A 302 -14.17 16.29 -29.47
CA GLY A 302 -13.47 15.01 -29.56
C GLY A 302 -11.95 15.07 -29.28
N TYR A 303 -11.37 16.21 -28.87
CA TYR A 303 -9.91 16.35 -28.68
C TYR A 303 -9.32 15.21 -27.81
N PHE A 304 -8.48 14.40 -28.45
CA PHE A 304 -7.86 13.20 -27.87
C PHE A 304 -6.39 13.46 -27.52
N GLY A 305 -6.19 13.90 -26.28
CA GLY A 305 -4.90 14.26 -25.71
C GLY A 305 -5.08 14.81 -24.31
N ASN A 306 -4.02 15.34 -23.71
CA ASN A 306 -4.12 16.06 -22.45
C ASN A 306 -4.41 17.54 -22.70
N ALA A 307 -5.53 18.01 -22.13
CA ALA A 307 -5.85 19.44 -22.08
C ALA A 307 -6.20 19.88 -20.66
N ILE A 308 -5.57 19.25 -19.66
CA ILE A 308 -5.74 19.57 -18.24
C ILE A 308 -4.58 20.42 -17.75
N PHE A 309 -4.91 21.53 -17.08
CA PHE A 309 -3.95 22.46 -16.52
C PHE A 309 -4.10 22.53 -15.01
N ASP A 310 -2.99 22.75 -14.32
CA ASP A 310 -3.00 22.86 -12.87
C ASP A 310 -3.46 24.24 -12.41
N ALA A 311 -4.54 24.25 -11.64
CA ALA A 311 -5.02 25.42 -10.93
C ALA A 311 -4.54 25.32 -9.48
N VAL A 312 -3.53 26.12 -9.12
CA VAL A 312 -2.92 26.11 -7.78
C VAL A 312 -3.34 27.36 -6.99
N THR A 313 -3.84 27.14 -5.78
CA THR A 313 -4.23 28.22 -4.88
C THR A 313 -3.02 29.08 -4.49
N SER A 314 -3.28 30.33 -4.09
CA SER A 314 -2.28 31.08 -3.33
C SER A 314 -1.98 30.33 -2.02
N THR A 315 -0.76 30.48 -1.51
CA THR A 315 -0.35 29.91 -0.23
C THR A 315 -1.21 30.47 0.89
N CYS A 316 -1.80 29.59 1.68
CA CYS A 316 -2.60 29.93 2.86
C CYS A 316 -1.94 29.33 4.11
N LEU A 317 -2.19 29.94 5.26
CA LEU A 317 -1.78 29.39 6.55
C LEU A 317 -2.86 28.48 7.12
N TYR A 318 -2.46 27.47 7.90
CA TYR A 318 -3.39 26.63 8.65
C TYR A 318 -4.35 27.48 9.51
N ALA A 319 -3.82 28.48 10.23
CA ALA A 319 -4.63 29.38 11.06
C ALA A 319 -5.75 30.07 10.27
N ASP A 320 -5.47 30.57 9.07
CA ASP A 320 -6.46 31.23 8.22
C ASP A 320 -7.57 30.27 7.80
N LEU A 321 -7.20 29.07 7.35
CA LEU A 321 -8.16 28.06 6.87
C LEU A 321 -9.06 27.51 7.98
N LEU A 322 -8.52 27.40 9.20
CA LEU A 322 -9.25 26.88 10.35
C LEU A 322 -10.14 27.95 11.00
N SER A 323 -9.68 29.20 11.09
CA SER A 323 -10.43 30.30 11.73
C SER A 323 -11.50 30.94 10.82
N LYS A 324 -11.27 30.99 9.49
CA LYS A 324 -12.19 31.62 8.55
C LYS A 324 -13.30 30.65 8.09
N PRO A 325 -14.45 31.17 7.63
CA PRO A 325 -15.55 30.35 7.13
C PRO A 325 -15.16 29.54 5.88
N LEU A 326 -15.95 28.51 5.57
CA LEU A 326 -15.74 27.66 4.38
C LEU A 326 -15.67 28.47 3.07
N SER A 327 -16.40 29.59 2.99
CA SER A 327 -16.36 30.54 1.88
C SER A 327 -14.95 31.06 1.59
N TYR A 328 -14.10 31.24 2.61
CA TYR A 328 -12.71 31.67 2.41
C TYR A 328 -11.91 30.63 1.63
N ALA A 329 -11.98 29.36 2.04
CA ALA A 329 -11.32 28.27 1.33
C ALA A 329 -11.89 28.16 -0.09
N ALA A 330 -13.22 28.09 -0.25
CA ALA A 330 -13.87 28.01 -1.56
C ALA A 330 -13.46 29.18 -2.49
N GLY A 331 -13.34 30.39 -1.95
CA GLY A 331 -12.84 31.57 -2.67
C GLY A 331 -11.41 31.40 -3.18
N LYS A 332 -10.51 30.83 -2.38
CA LYS A 332 -9.14 30.53 -2.82
C LYS A 332 -9.08 29.49 -3.93
N LEU A 333 -9.95 28.48 -3.89
CA LEU A 333 -10.09 27.54 -5.00
C LEU A 333 -10.62 28.24 -6.26
N ARG A 334 -11.62 29.11 -6.13
CA ARG A 334 -12.17 29.89 -7.25
C ARG A 334 -11.10 30.75 -7.92
N GLU A 335 -10.37 31.54 -7.13
CA GLU A 335 -9.27 32.39 -7.62
C GLU A 335 -8.27 31.58 -8.45
N ALA A 336 -7.94 30.36 -8.02
CA ALA A 336 -7.03 29.48 -8.73
C ALA A 336 -7.62 28.95 -10.05
N ILE A 337 -8.88 28.52 -10.03
CA ILE A 337 -9.59 27.98 -11.21
C ILE A 337 -9.83 29.06 -12.27
N GLU A 338 -10.22 30.27 -11.85
CA GLU A 338 -10.49 31.39 -12.74
C GLU A 338 -9.22 31.97 -13.36
N ARG A 339 -8.06 31.85 -12.69
CA ARG A 339 -6.75 32.22 -13.26
C ARG A 339 -6.40 31.44 -14.52
N VAL A 340 -6.90 30.22 -14.68
CA VAL A 340 -6.64 29.39 -15.86
C VAL A 340 -7.48 29.90 -17.04
N THR A 341 -7.07 31.01 -17.63
CA THR A 341 -7.65 31.60 -18.84
C THR A 341 -6.91 31.12 -20.09
N ASP A 342 -7.37 31.53 -21.27
CA ASP A 342 -6.66 31.29 -22.54
C ASP A 342 -5.22 31.82 -22.50
N GLU A 343 -5.03 33.02 -21.95
CA GLU A 343 -3.75 33.69 -21.84
C GLU A 343 -2.81 32.96 -20.87
N TYR A 344 -3.35 32.48 -19.74
CA TYR A 344 -2.59 31.67 -18.79
C TYR A 344 -2.17 30.32 -19.40
N ILE A 345 -3.09 29.64 -20.09
CA ILE A 345 -2.82 28.38 -20.79
C ILE A 345 -1.71 28.60 -21.83
N THR A 346 -1.86 29.60 -22.70
CA THR A 346 -0.87 29.91 -23.74
C THR A 346 0.50 30.18 -23.12
N SER A 347 0.55 31.01 -22.06
CA SER A 347 1.81 31.28 -21.37
C SER A 347 2.41 30.03 -20.70
N ALA A 348 1.60 29.09 -20.22
CA ALA A 348 2.09 27.84 -19.63
C ALA A 348 2.69 26.93 -20.70
N LEU A 349 2.07 26.84 -21.87
CA LEU A 349 2.62 26.11 -23.01
C LEU A 349 3.96 26.72 -23.45
N ASP A 350 4.05 28.05 -23.54
CA ASP A 350 5.31 28.75 -23.86
C ASP A 350 6.39 28.51 -22.81
N PHE A 351 6.02 28.51 -21.52
CA PHE A 351 6.93 28.17 -20.43
C PHE A 351 7.49 26.75 -20.59
N ILE A 352 6.65 25.76 -20.88
CA ILE A 352 7.06 24.37 -21.09
C ILE A 352 7.97 24.26 -22.33
N THR A 353 7.61 24.90 -23.44
CA THR A 353 8.44 24.93 -24.66
C THR A 353 9.82 25.54 -24.39
N SER A 354 9.90 26.59 -23.55
CA SER A 354 11.16 27.25 -23.20
C SER A 354 12.10 26.41 -22.32
N GLN A 355 11.62 25.32 -21.71
CA GLN A 355 12.46 24.46 -20.89
C GLN A 355 13.35 23.55 -21.75
N LYS A 356 14.64 23.51 -21.41
CA LYS A 356 15.61 22.58 -22.00
C LYS A 356 15.32 21.13 -21.62
N ASP A 357 14.86 20.91 -20.39
CA ASP A 357 14.44 19.61 -19.89
C ASP A 357 13.08 19.73 -19.19
N VAL A 358 12.11 18.95 -19.65
CA VAL A 358 10.75 18.93 -19.07
C VAL A 358 10.57 17.86 -18.00
N ALA A 359 11.55 16.98 -17.77
CA ALA A 359 11.44 15.94 -16.74
C ALA A 359 11.13 16.51 -15.35
N PRO A 360 11.79 17.60 -14.87
CA PRO A 360 11.48 18.19 -13.56
C PRO A 360 10.06 18.78 -13.46
N LEU A 361 9.43 19.09 -14.60
CA LEU A 361 8.06 19.59 -14.64
C LEU A 361 7.02 18.47 -14.49
N ARG A 362 7.42 17.21 -14.69
CA ARG A 362 6.48 16.08 -14.58
C ARG A 362 6.05 15.87 -13.14
N LYS A 363 4.76 15.61 -13.01
CA LYS A 363 4.16 15.27 -11.71
C LYS A 363 4.21 13.77 -11.46
N ASN A 364 4.17 13.39 -10.19
CA ASN A 364 4.13 11.99 -9.82
C ASN A 364 2.73 11.43 -10.08
N PHE A 365 2.67 10.25 -10.68
CA PHE A 365 1.47 9.44 -10.72
C PHE A 365 1.85 8.04 -10.28
N HIS A 366 0.94 7.43 -9.53
CA HIS A 366 1.14 6.33 -8.60
C HIS A 366 1.53 4.98 -9.22
N ILE A 367 2.59 4.95 -10.02
CA ILE A 367 3.22 3.72 -10.47
C ILE A 367 4.74 3.93 -10.34
N ARG A 368 5.42 2.91 -9.79
CA ARG A 368 6.88 2.87 -9.66
C ARG A 368 7.50 3.23 -11.01
N GLY A 369 8.33 4.27 -11.03
CA GLY A 369 9.00 4.73 -12.24
C GLY A 369 9.66 6.09 -12.07
N TYR A 370 8.98 7.06 -11.44
CA TYR A 370 9.50 8.43 -11.27
C TYR A 370 9.46 8.90 -9.81
N THR A 371 10.63 9.03 -9.17
CA THR A 371 10.77 9.36 -7.74
C THR A 371 11.01 10.85 -7.46
N GLU A 372 11.27 11.66 -8.51
CA GLU A 372 11.77 13.04 -8.38
C GLU A 372 10.69 14.13 -8.44
N ALA A 373 9.44 13.77 -8.73
CA ALA A 373 8.37 14.76 -8.83
C ALA A 373 8.00 15.43 -7.48
N PRO A 374 7.46 16.68 -7.52
CA PRO A 374 7.01 17.40 -6.34
C PRO A 374 5.98 16.61 -5.53
N PHE A 375 6.16 16.60 -4.20
CA PHE A 375 5.23 15.97 -3.27
C PHE A 375 4.09 16.92 -2.94
N LEU A 376 2.86 16.50 -3.23
CA LEU A 376 1.64 17.27 -2.95
C LEU A 376 0.86 16.74 -1.74
N GLY A 377 1.49 15.90 -0.92
CA GLY A 377 0.99 15.54 0.41
C GLY A 377 1.34 16.60 1.45
N ASN A 378 1.29 16.24 2.73
CA ASN A 378 1.48 17.09 3.89
C ASN A 378 2.64 18.10 3.71
N PRO A 379 2.40 19.42 3.81
CA PRO A 379 1.17 20.12 4.27
C PRO A 379 0.10 20.36 3.21
N ASN A 380 0.33 19.95 1.97
CA ASN A 380 -0.49 20.27 0.80
C ASN A 380 -1.53 19.20 0.48
N VAL A 381 -2.42 19.51 -0.46
CA VAL A 381 -3.46 18.59 -0.94
C VAL A 381 -3.60 18.70 -2.47
N ASN A 382 -3.80 17.57 -3.14
CA ASN A 382 -4.08 17.49 -4.57
C ASN A 382 -5.46 16.88 -4.80
N VAL A 383 -6.40 17.68 -5.32
CA VAL A 383 -7.80 17.29 -5.51
C VAL A 383 -8.12 17.24 -7.01
N GLY A 384 -8.44 16.04 -7.50
CA GLY A 384 -8.95 15.82 -8.86
C GLY A 384 -10.47 15.69 -8.86
N SER A 385 -11.12 16.31 -9.84
CA SER A 385 -12.57 16.16 -10.06
C SER A 385 -12.85 15.20 -11.20
N TRP A 386 -13.64 14.16 -10.94
CA TRP A 386 -14.19 13.24 -11.94
C TRP A 386 -15.70 13.44 -12.14
N ILE A 387 -16.29 14.45 -11.49
CA ILE A 387 -17.75 14.74 -11.50
C ILE A 387 -18.30 14.87 -12.93
N ASN A 388 -17.53 15.50 -13.82
CA ASN A 388 -17.97 15.75 -15.19
C ASN A 388 -17.48 14.69 -16.19
N LEU A 389 -16.89 13.59 -15.72
CA LEU A 389 -16.50 12.48 -16.59
C LEU A 389 -17.69 11.54 -16.79
N PRO A 390 -17.93 11.02 -18.01
CA PRO A 390 -19.01 10.09 -18.30
C PRO A 390 -18.66 8.67 -17.80
N LEU A 391 -18.47 8.52 -16.48
CA LEU A 391 -18.00 7.28 -15.86
C LEU A 391 -19.05 6.16 -15.96
N TYR A 392 -20.31 6.47 -15.63
CA TYR A 392 -21.40 5.49 -15.59
C TYR A 392 -22.13 5.32 -16.93
N SER A 393 -21.61 5.92 -18.00
CA SER A 393 -22.09 5.72 -19.38
C SER A 393 -21.47 4.49 -20.06
N VAL A 394 -20.46 3.87 -19.42
CA VAL A 394 -19.73 2.73 -19.98
C VAL A 394 -20.58 1.47 -19.87
N ASP A 395 -21.37 1.17 -20.89
CA ASP A 395 -22.22 -0.03 -20.94
C ASP A 395 -21.73 -0.98 -22.04
N PHE A 396 -21.15 -2.13 -21.70
CA PHE A 396 -20.72 -3.11 -22.70
C PHE A 396 -21.87 -4.02 -23.22
N GLY A 397 -23.12 -3.74 -22.84
CA GLY A 397 -24.29 -4.60 -23.03
C GLY A 397 -24.72 -5.34 -21.76
N TRP A 398 -24.03 -5.08 -20.65
CA TRP A 398 -24.31 -5.63 -19.31
C TRP A 398 -25.08 -4.65 -18.41
N GLY A 399 -25.47 -3.50 -18.95
CA GLY A 399 -26.06 -2.39 -18.21
C GLY A 399 -25.00 -1.43 -17.68
N LYS A 400 -25.45 -0.41 -16.95
CA LYS A 400 -24.55 0.59 -16.33
C LYS A 400 -23.69 -0.04 -15.24
N PRO A 401 -22.44 0.43 -15.05
CA PRO A 401 -21.59 -0.06 -13.98
C PRO A 401 -22.15 0.39 -12.62
N VAL A 402 -21.96 -0.44 -11.60
CA VAL A 402 -22.36 -0.13 -10.21
C VAL A 402 -21.30 0.68 -9.47
N TYR A 403 -20.05 0.66 -9.95
CA TYR A 403 -18.95 1.44 -9.41
C TYR A 403 -17.91 1.69 -10.50
N VAL A 404 -17.39 2.91 -10.54
CA VAL A 404 -16.24 3.29 -11.35
C VAL A 404 -15.30 4.11 -10.48
N GLY A 405 -14.05 3.69 -10.36
CA GLY A 405 -13.12 4.33 -9.46
C GLY A 405 -11.65 4.03 -9.75
N PRO A 406 -10.73 4.76 -9.10
CA PRO A 406 -9.30 4.58 -9.30
C PRO A 406 -8.89 3.17 -8.89
N GLY A 407 -8.06 2.50 -9.69
CA GLY A 407 -7.48 1.22 -9.30
C GLY A 407 -6.43 1.37 -8.18
N ILE A 408 -5.75 2.53 -8.12
CA ILE A 408 -4.68 2.78 -7.15
C ILE A 408 -4.76 4.18 -6.53
N LEU A 409 -4.51 4.24 -5.22
CA LEU A 409 -4.39 5.48 -4.46
C LEU A 409 -3.44 5.22 -3.27
N HIS A 410 -2.21 5.75 -3.32
CA HIS A 410 -1.17 5.40 -2.32
C HIS A 410 -0.25 6.57 -1.91
N SER A 411 -0.61 7.81 -2.25
CA SER A 411 0.15 8.98 -1.78
C SER A 411 -0.73 9.85 -0.92
N ASP A 412 -0.15 10.27 0.21
CA ASP A 412 -0.74 11.27 1.07
C ASP A 412 -1.12 12.52 0.26
N GLY A 413 -2.29 13.06 0.61
CA GLY A 413 -2.85 14.28 0.03
C GLY A 413 -3.52 14.10 -1.33
N LYS A 414 -3.55 12.89 -1.92
CA LYS A 414 -4.26 12.67 -3.19
C LYS A 414 -5.72 12.32 -2.95
N ILE A 415 -6.59 13.10 -3.58
CA ILE A 415 -8.04 12.95 -3.50
C ILE A 415 -8.67 12.99 -4.90
N PHE A 416 -9.67 12.14 -5.12
CA PHE A 416 -10.58 12.21 -6.24
C PHE A 416 -12.02 12.41 -5.75
N VAL A 417 -12.72 13.39 -6.33
CA VAL A 417 -14.16 13.58 -6.12
C VAL A 417 -14.89 12.96 -7.32
N ILE A 418 -15.60 11.87 -7.07
CA ILE A 418 -16.19 10.98 -8.06
C ILE A 418 -17.72 11.04 -7.94
N PRO A 419 -18.49 11.02 -9.04
CA PRO A 419 -19.93 10.90 -8.95
C PRO A 419 -20.35 9.55 -8.34
N GLY A 420 -21.42 9.56 -7.54
CA GLY A 420 -22.05 8.33 -7.06
C GLY A 420 -22.81 7.59 -8.18
N PRO A 421 -23.09 6.28 -8.02
CA PRO A 421 -23.80 5.47 -9.01
C PRO A 421 -25.31 5.74 -9.09
N ALA A 422 -25.92 6.32 -8.04
CA ALA A 422 -27.35 6.64 -7.96
C ALA A 422 -27.57 8.16 -8.10
N ASP A 423 -28.43 8.54 -9.05
CA ASP A 423 -28.97 9.88 -9.32
C ASP A 423 -27.97 11.04 -9.09
N GLU A 424 -26.96 11.15 -9.97
CA GLU A 424 -26.07 12.28 -10.37
C GLU A 424 -25.60 13.34 -9.34
N GLU A 425 -25.96 13.22 -8.07
CA GLU A 425 -25.85 14.27 -7.06
C GLU A 425 -25.18 13.81 -5.77
N SER A 426 -25.16 12.50 -5.52
CA SER A 426 -24.26 11.92 -4.52
C SER A 426 -22.83 11.87 -5.03
N LEU A 427 -21.86 11.90 -4.11
CA LEU A 427 -20.44 11.88 -4.43
C LEU A 427 -19.71 10.81 -3.62
N ILE A 428 -18.66 10.26 -4.22
CA ILE A 428 -17.68 9.40 -3.56
C ILE A 428 -16.35 10.16 -3.53
N ILE A 429 -15.80 10.37 -2.34
CA ILE A 429 -14.49 10.97 -2.17
C ILE A 429 -13.50 9.84 -1.90
N ALA A 430 -12.71 9.51 -2.93
CA ALA A 430 -11.59 8.58 -2.79
C ALA A 430 -10.36 9.36 -2.36
N LEU A 431 -9.83 9.11 -1.16
CA LEU A 431 -8.69 9.87 -0.63
C LEU A 431 -7.66 8.98 0.04
N CYS A 432 -6.40 9.37 -0.07
CA CYS A 432 -5.28 8.76 0.62
C CYS A 432 -4.58 9.81 1.48
N LEU A 433 -4.44 9.51 2.77
CA LEU A 433 -3.76 10.35 3.75
C LEU A 433 -2.84 9.49 4.62
N GLN A 434 -1.89 10.11 5.30
CA GLN A 434 -1.10 9.45 6.34
C GLN A 434 -2.03 8.78 7.37
N THR A 435 -1.74 7.53 7.72
CA THR A 435 -2.61 6.69 8.58
C THR A 435 -2.93 7.38 9.90
N GLN A 436 -1.94 8.03 10.52
CA GLN A 436 -2.09 8.80 11.75
C GLN A 436 -3.14 9.93 11.70
N CYS A 437 -3.42 10.49 10.52
CA CYS A 437 -4.35 11.60 10.34
C CYS A 437 -5.75 11.15 9.90
N MET A 438 -5.91 9.87 9.51
CA MET A 438 -7.09 9.40 8.79
C MET A 438 -8.36 9.45 9.65
N ASP A 439 -8.30 8.99 10.90
CA ASP A 439 -9.48 8.96 11.78
C ASP A 439 -9.92 10.37 12.19
N SER A 440 -8.95 11.24 12.51
CA SER A 440 -9.20 12.67 12.74
C SER A 440 -9.82 13.33 11.52
N PHE A 441 -9.32 13.03 10.31
CA PHE A 441 -9.89 13.55 9.07
C PHE A 441 -11.35 13.13 8.90
N LYS A 442 -11.67 11.83 9.04
CA LYS A 442 -13.05 11.32 8.91
C LYS A 442 -13.99 11.99 9.91
N LYS A 443 -13.53 12.11 11.17
CA LYS A 443 -14.28 12.76 12.24
C LYS A 443 -14.62 14.21 11.86
N PHE A 444 -13.60 15.02 11.56
CA PHE A 444 -13.79 16.42 11.20
C PHE A 444 -14.61 16.59 9.93
N PHE A 445 -14.40 15.71 8.95
CA PHE A 445 -15.11 15.75 7.67
C PHE A 445 -16.63 15.68 7.87
N TYR A 446 -17.13 14.73 8.67
CA TYR A 446 -18.58 14.60 8.90
C TYR A 446 -19.13 15.54 9.99
N GLU A 447 -18.39 15.80 11.08
CA GLU A 447 -18.84 16.71 12.15
C GLU A 447 -19.13 18.12 11.62
N ASP A 448 -18.23 18.64 10.78
CA ASP A 448 -18.35 19.98 10.22
C ASP A 448 -19.49 20.08 9.17
N ILE A 449 -19.90 18.98 8.53
CA ILE A 449 -21.07 18.93 7.61
C ILE A 449 -22.37 19.11 8.40
N TYR A 450 -22.51 18.44 9.53
CA TYR A 450 -23.74 18.51 10.33
C TYR A 450 -23.75 19.68 11.33
N GLY A 451 -22.64 20.40 11.50
CA GLY A 451 -22.54 21.64 12.28
C GLY A 451 -23.25 21.56 13.63
N CYS A 452 -22.70 20.84 14.62
CA CYS A 452 -23.33 20.68 15.94
C CYS A 452 -24.85 20.39 15.92
N PHE A 453 -25.34 19.71 14.88
CA PHE A 453 -26.57 18.94 14.88
C PHE A 453 -26.25 17.45 14.73
N LEU A 454 -25.32 16.95 15.54
CA LEU A 454 -25.77 15.89 16.43
C LEU A 454 -26.47 16.66 17.54
N PRO A 455 -27.78 16.44 17.80
CA PRO A 455 -28.32 17.00 19.01
C PRO A 455 -27.43 16.48 20.14
N ALA A 456 -27.01 17.37 21.04
CA ALA A 456 -26.26 17.04 22.25
C ALA A 456 -27.06 16.09 23.20
N THR A 457 -28.06 15.39 22.68
CA THR A 457 -28.89 14.40 23.33
C THR A 457 -28.58 12.95 22.89
N SER A 458 -27.64 12.69 21.97
CA SER A 458 -27.29 11.31 21.60
C SER A 458 -25.97 10.76 22.15
N PHE A 459 -25.11 11.56 22.79
CA PHE A 459 -23.95 11.04 23.57
C PHE A 459 -23.52 11.90 24.78
N GLY A 460 -24.07 13.11 24.95
CA GLY A 460 -23.62 14.05 25.99
C GLY A 460 -24.33 13.93 27.34
N ALA A 461 -25.67 13.82 27.34
CA ALA A 461 -26.44 13.83 28.60
C ALA A 461 -26.37 12.51 29.38
N THR A 462 -26.28 11.37 28.70
CA THR A 462 -26.11 10.06 29.35
C THR A 462 -24.72 9.92 29.97
N GLY A 463 -23.69 10.56 29.42
CA GLY A 463 -22.34 10.55 29.99
C GLY A 463 -22.20 11.40 31.26
N GLN A 464 -22.92 12.52 31.34
CA GLN A 464 -22.82 13.42 32.51
C GLN A 464 -23.65 12.93 33.71
N GLU A 465 -24.77 12.24 33.49
CA GLU A 465 -25.58 11.66 34.57
C GLU A 465 -25.14 10.23 34.95
N ALA A 466 -24.65 9.41 34.01
CA ALA A 466 -24.02 8.13 34.34
C ALA A 466 -22.68 8.33 35.09
N GLY A 467 -22.00 9.46 34.90
CA GLY A 467 -20.84 9.86 35.70
C GLY A 467 -21.17 10.15 37.17
N ARG A 468 -22.46 10.27 37.53
CA ARG A 468 -22.94 10.46 38.92
C ARG A 468 -23.57 9.20 39.54
N GLY A 469 -23.67 8.10 38.80
CA GLY A 469 -24.11 6.79 39.34
C GLY A 469 -25.61 6.65 39.64
N ASP A 470 -26.47 7.51 39.10
CA ASP A 470 -27.93 7.43 39.32
C ASP A 470 -28.65 6.77 38.13
N GLU A 471 -28.59 5.44 38.06
CA GLU A 471 -29.18 4.63 36.98
C GLU A 471 -30.70 4.78 36.86
N LYS A 472 -31.37 5.23 37.94
CA LYS A 472 -32.84 5.36 38.00
C LYS A 472 -33.33 6.58 37.23
N ALA A 473 -32.59 7.68 37.29
CA ALA A 473 -32.87 8.90 36.54
C ALA A 473 -32.68 8.68 35.03
N ALA A 474 -31.59 8.00 34.64
CA ALA A 474 -31.31 7.66 33.25
C ALA A 474 -32.41 6.78 32.62
N LEU A 475 -32.92 5.79 33.37
CA LEU A 475 -33.99 4.91 32.90
C LEU A 475 -35.35 5.63 32.79
N ALA A 476 -35.64 6.58 33.70
CA ALA A 476 -36.84 7.41 33.63
C ALA A 476 -36.82 8.32 32.41
N HIS A 477 -35.65 8.90 32.09
CA HIS A 477 -35.49 9.77 30.93
C HIS A 477 -35.61 9.01 29.60
N ALA A 478 -35.07 7.78 29.53
CA ALA A 478 -35.20 6.91 28.37
C ALA A 478 -36.66 6.51 28.09
N LYS A 479 -37.48 6.31 29.14
CA LYS A 479 -38.92 6.03 29.00
C LYS A 479 -39.72 7.23 28.54
N ASP A 480 -39.37 8.44 28.99
CA ASP A 480 -40.07 9.67 28.59
C ASP A 480 -39.83 10.07 27.11
N LEU A 481 -38.77 9.53 26.49
CA LEU A 481 -38.43 9.73 25.09
C LEU A 481 -39.07 8.69 24.15
N GLN A 482 -39.73 7.67 24.69
CA GLN A 482 -40.34 6.59 23.91
C GLN A 482 -41.67 7.06 23.30
N GLY A 483 -41.75 7.11 21.96
CA GLY A 483 -42.99 7.43 21.23
C GLY A 483 -43.18 8.91 20.83
N LYS A 484 -42.21 9.80 21.09
CA LYS A 484 -42.22 11.19 20.59
C LYS A 484 -41.58 11.29 19.19
N PRO A 485 -41.98 12.24 18.32
CA PRO A 485 -41.35 12.45 17.01
C PRO A 485 -39.87 12.79 17.17
N GLY A 486 -38.97 11.98 16.61
CA GLY A 486 -37.51 12.11 16.78
C GLY A 486 -36.93 11.46 18.06
N GLY A 487 -37.75 10.74 18.84
CA GLY A 487 -37.29 9.96 20.00
C GLY A 487 -36.67 8.60 19.62
N LEU A 488 -35.99 7.98 20.58
CA LEU A 488 -35.30 6.67 20.43
C LEU A 488 -36.28 5.59 19.94
N GLN A 489 -36.11 5.15 18.69
CA GLN A 489 -36.76 3.98 18.14
C GLN A 489 -35.81 2.78 18.29
N PHE A 490 -36.02 1.98 19.33
CA PHE A 490 -35.40 0.65 19.37
C PHE A 490 -36.15 -0.27 18.41
N PHE A 491 -35.40 -1.08 17.66
CA PHE A 491 -35.95 -2.15 16.81
C PHE A 491 -36.92 -3.02 17.62
N GLY A 492 -38.08 -3.29 17.02
CA GLY A 492 -39.21 -3.93 17.67
C GLY A 492 -38.89 -5.30 18.29
N ALA A 493 -39.54 -5.54 19.42
CA ALA A 493 -40.00 -6.84 19.92
C ALA A 493 -39.03 -8.03 19.77
N ALA A 494 -37.86 -7.97 20.40
CA ALA A 494 -37.26 -9.21 20.92
C ALA A 494 -38.03 -9.59 22.19
N ARG A 495 -38.68 -10.77 22.18
CA ARG A 495 -39.25 -11.41 23.38
C ARG A 495 -38.26 -11.26 24.54
N GLN A 496 -38.72 -10.70 25.66
CA GLN A 496 -37.97 -10.68 26.91
C GLN A 496 -37.48 -12.11 27.22
N VAL A 497 -36.18 -12.35 27.06
CA VAL A 497 -35.53 -13.45 27.78
C VAL A 497 -35.54 -13.02 29.24
N PRO A 498 -36.13 -13.79 30.16
CA PRO A 498 -36.16 -13.42 31.57
C PRO A 498 -34.72 -13.24 32.06
N GLN A 499 -34.44 -12.15 32.77
CA GLN A 499 -33.18 -12.00 33.50
C GLN A 499 -33.09 -13.14 34.52
N ARG A 500 -32.27 -14.13 34.19
CA ARG A 500 -31.87 -15.22 35.06
C ARG A 500 -30.36 -15.12 35.21
N LEU A 501 -29.88 -15.33 36.43
CA LEU A 501 -28.46 -15.54 36.69
C LEU A 501 -28.06 -16.86 36.02
N TYR A 502 -27.17 -16.79 35.03
CA TYR A 502 -26.52 -17.96 34.47
C TYR A 502 -25.44 -18.41 35.45
N THR A 503 -25.43 -19.70 35.78
CA THR A 503 -24.31 -20.27 36.53
C THR A 503 -23.10 -20.40 35.60
N LEU A 504 -21.90 -20.43 36.17
CA LEU A 504 -20.64 -20.54 35.42
C LEU A 504 -20.60 -21.74 34.46
N ASP A 505 -21.30 -22.82 34.81
CA ASP A 505 -21.38 -24.03 33.98
C ASP A 505 -22.28 -23.84 32.75
N GLU A 506 -23.30 -22.96 32.82
CA GLU A 506 -24.19 -22.65 31.69
C GLU A 506 -23.53 -21.73 30.67
N LEU A 507 -22.65 -20.83 31.13
CA LEU A 507 -21.82 -20.01 30.24
C LEU A 507 -20.78 -20.86 29.52
N ARG A 508 -20.21 -21.86 30.19
CA ARG A 508 -19.29 -22.84 29.58
C ARG A 508 -19.98 -23.73 28.54
N LEU A 509 -21.20 -24.19 28.80
CA LEU A 509 -21.99 -25.00 27.86
C LEU A 509 -22.34 -24.26 26.56
N ASN A 510 -22.37 -22.92 26.59
CA ASN A 510 -22.56 -22.06 25.42
C ASN A 510 -21.25 -21.49 24.85
N GLY A 511 -20.08 -21.97 25.33
CA GLY A 511 -18.78 -21.60 24.79
C GLY A 511 -18.26 -20.21 25.18
N ILE A 512 -18.78 -19.60 26.24
CA ILE A 512 -18.38 -18.26 26.70
C ILE A 512 -17.48 -18.36 27.93
N GLU A 513 -16.19 -17.99 27.79
CA GLU A 513 -15.24 -17.91 28.91
C GLU A 513 -15.33 -16.57 29.64
N ALA A 514 -15.92 -16.59 30.85
CA ALA A 514 -16.13 -15.41 31.68
C ALA A 514 -14.84 -14.67 32.10
N SER A 515 -13.68 -15.32 32.06
CA SER A 515 -12.37 -14.72 32.38
C SER A 515 -11.85 -13.75 31.31
N SER A 516 -12.40 -13.80 30.09
CA SER A 516 -12.00 -12.89 29.00
C SER A 516 -12.64 -11.49 29.08
N LEU A 517 -13.65 -11.33 29.94
CA LEU A 517 -14.46 -10.11 30.06
C LEU A 517 -14.01 -9.14 31.16
N LEU A 518 -12.96 -9.46 31.92
CA LEU A 518 -12.37 -8.59 32.92
C LEU A 518 -10.92 -8.26 32.52
N SER A 519 -10.75 -7.14 31.81
CA SER A 519 -9.44 -6.56 31.45
C SER A 519 -8.75 -5.92 32.67
N PRO A 520 -7.42 -6.04 32.83
CA PRO A 520 -6.69 -5.36 33.89
C PRO A 520 -6.23 -3.95 33.48
N VAL A 521 -6.36 -2.98 34.39
CA VAL A 521 -5.81 -1.62 34.29
C VAL A 521 -4.31 -1.68 34.63
N ASP A 522 -3.45 -1.29 33.70
CA ASP A 522 -2.00 -1.52 33.78
C ASP A 522 -1.26 -0.38 34.51
N THR A 523 -1.21 -0.44 35.83
CA THR A 523 -0.42 0.48 36.70
C THR A 523 1.08 0.14 36.74
N THR A 524 1.51 -0.87 35.98
CA THR A 524 2.82 -1.52 36.13
C THR A 524 3.94 -0.75 35.41
N LEU A 525 3.68 -0.22 34.22
CA LEU A 525 4.66 0.46 33.37
C LEU A 525 5.17 1.79 33.95
N GLY A 526 4.27 2.61 34.51
CA GLY A 526 4.66 3.87 35.15
C GLY A 526 5.49 3.68 36.43
N SER A 527 5.28 2.56 37.14
CA SER A 527 6.08 2.22 38.32
C SER A 527 7.49 1.74 37.94
N ILE A 528 7.60 1.00 36.83
CA ILE A 528 8.88 0.49 36.31
C ILE A 528 9.77 1.64 35.82
N GLU A 529 9.20 2.62 35.10
CA GLU A 529 9.94 3.78 34.60
C GLU A 529 10.52 4.64 35.74
N ARG A 530 9.72 4.91 36.78
CA ARG A 530 10.14 5.71 37.93
C ARG A 530 11.24 5.02 38.74
N ASN A 531 11.18 3.70 38.87
CA ASN A 531 12.17 2.92 39.61
C ASN A 531 13.50 2.79 38.84
N LEU A 532 13.47 2.74 37.51
CA LEU A 532 14.68 2.72 36.67
C LEU A 532 15.44 4.05 36.75
N GLN A 533 14.74 5.19 36.71
CA GLN A 533 15.38 6.50 36.84
C GLN A 533 16.03 6.72 38.21
N LEU A 534 15.37 6.28 39.28
CA LEU A 534 15.94 6.29 40.64
C LEU A 534 17.16 5.39 40.77
N ALA A 535 17.16 4.21 40.15
CA ALA A 535 18.29 3.29 40.16
C ALA A 535 19.52 3.85 39.43
N THR A 536 19.33 4.59 38.34
CA THR A 536 20.44 5.22 37.59
C THR A 536 21.12 6.33 38.41
N VAL A 537 20.34 7.18 39.07
CA VAL A 537 20.88 8.28 39.91
C VAL A 537 21.60 7.72 41.14
N LEU A 538 21.00 6.73 41.82
CA LEU A 538 21.62 6.11 42.99
C LEU A 538 22.85 5.28 42.60
N GLY A 539 22.85 4.60 41.45
CA GLY A 539 23.99 3.84 40.94
C GLY A 539 25.19 4.73 40.59
N GLY A 540 24.95 5.90 40.00
CA GLY A 540 26.00 6.89 39.71
C GLY A 540 26.65 7.46 40.96
N LEU A 541 25.85 7.83 41.97
CA LEU A 541 26.34 8.32 43.26
C LEU A 541 27.07 7.23 44.07
N SER A 542 26.64 5.97 43.96
CA SER A 542 27.29 4.83 44.63
C SER A 542 28.65 4.50 44.00
N ALA A 543 28.75 4.51 42.66
CA ALA A 543 30.00 4.26 41.95
C ALA A 543 31.05 5.35 42.23
N TRP A 544 30.61 6.59 42.45
CA TRP A 544 31.48 7.72 42.80
C TRP A 544 32.17 7.53 44.16
N ASN A 545 31.41 7.11 45.18
CA ASN A 545 31.94 6.93 46.55
C ASN A 545 32.79 5.67 46.71
N VAL A 546 32.54 4.61 45.94
CA VAL A 546 33.26 3.33 46.08
C VAL A 546 34.61 3.32 45.37
N LEU A 547 34.75 4.05 44.27
CA LEU A 547 35.93 3.96 43.41
C LEU A 547 36.89 5.15 43.50
N GLY A 548 36.58 6.15 44.35
CA GLY A 548 37.51 7.23 44.71
C GLY A 548 38.07 7.99 43.51
N PHE A 549 37.25 8.21 42.48
CA PHE A 549 37.71 8.81 41.23
C PHE A 549 38.13 10.27 41.42
N SER A 550 39.26 10.65 40.80
CA SER A 550 39.76 12.02 40.85
C SER A 550 38.82 12.98 40.11
N PRO A 551 38.78 14.28 40.46
CA PRO A 551 37.90 15.26 39.84
C PRO A 551 38.05 15.34 38.31
N GLN A 552 39.23 15.01 37.78
CA GLN A 552 39.52 15.05 36.34
C GLN A 552 38.75 13.98 35.55
N VAL A 553 38.52 12.79 36.13
CA VAL A 553 37.74 11.74 35.47
C VAL A 553 36.26 12.14 35.41
N LEU A 554 35.73 12.82 36.43
CA LEU A 554 34.37 13.36 36.42
C LEU A 554 34.16 14.38 35.31
N TYR A 555 35.09 15.33 35.16
CA TYR A 555 34.97 16.36 34.13
C TYR A 555 35.07 15.75 32.73
N PHE A 556 35.84 14.68 32.56
CA PHE A 556 35.89 13.96 31.29
C PHE A 556 34.59 13.20 30.99
N SER A 557 34.01 12.53 32.00
CA SER A 557 32.74 11.82 31.86
C SER A 557 31.56 12.78 31.64
N LEU A 558 31.52 13.91 32.35
CA LEU A 558 30.52 14.97 32.13
C LEU A 558 30.72 15.65 30.78
N GLY A 559 31.97 15.80 30.29
CA GLY A 559 32.25 16.29 28.95
C GLY A 559 31.69 15.36 27.87
N LEU A 560 31.87 14.04 28.02
CA LEU A 560 31.32 13.04 27.09
C LEU A 560 29.78 12.98 27.14
N LEU A 561 29.19 13.06 28.33
CA LEU A 561 27.74 13.13 28.50
C LEU A 561 27.16 14.42 27.93
N PHE A 562 27.85 15.55 28.10
CA PHE A 562 27.45 16.82 27.50
C PHE A 562 27.54 16.75 25.98
N LEU A 563 28.62 16.20 25.42
CA LEU A 563 28.76 16.02 23.96
C LEU A 563 27.72 15.05 23.39
N TRP A 564 27.41 13.97 24.09
CA TRP A 564 26.36 13.04 23.66
C TRP A 564 24.98 13.67 23.75
N THR A 565 24.69 14.42 24.80
CA THR A 565 23.44 15.16 24.93
C THR A 565 23.35 16.28 23.89
N LEU A 566 24.47 16.96 23.60
CA LEU A 566 24.54 17.98 22.55
C LEU A 566 24.33 17.36 21.16
N ASP A 567 24.85 16.16 20.90
CA ASP A 567 24.60 15.40 19.66
C ASP A 567 23.15 14.95 19.57
N SER A 568 22.58 14.38 20.63
CA SER A 568 21.17 13.96 20.66
C SER A 568 20.18 15.12 20.58
N VAL A 569 20.51 16.29 21.14
CA VAL A 569 19.58 17.44 21.18
C VAL A 569 19.81 18.40 20.00
N SER A 570 21.06 18.66 19.61
CA SER A 570 21.37 19.64 18.55
C SER A 570 21.55 18.99 17.17
N PHE A 571 21.90 17.70 17.11
CA PHE A 571 22.17 16.97 15.87
C PHE A 571 21.35 15.67 15.73
N ASP A 572 20.35 15.47 16.60
CA ASP A 572 19.47 14.29 16.66
C ASP A 572 20.21 12.93 16.69
N GLY A 573 21.43 12.91 17.25
CA GLY A 573 22.31 11.75 17.33
C GLY A 573 23.14 11.47 16.06
N GLY A 574 23.17 12.41 15.11
CA GLY A 574 23.79 12.23 13.80
C GLY A 574 25.31 12.08 13.80
N VAL A 575 26.03 12.71 14.73
CA VAL A 575 27.50 12.56 14.81
C VAL A 575 27.86 11.19 15.39
N GLY A 576 27.11 10.72 16.40
CA GLY A 576 27.23 9.37 16.94
C GLY A 576 26.97 8.29 15.89
N SER A 577 25.95 8.48 15.04
CA SER A 577 25.67 7.60 13.90
C SER A 577 26.77 7.65 12.83
N LEU A 578 27.37 8.81 12.54
CA LEU A 578 28.45 8.93 11.56
C LEU A 578 29.75 8.23 12.03
N VAL A 579 30.05 8.29 13.33
CA VAL A 579 31.19 7.57 13.91
C VAL A 579 30.96 6.06 13.84
N LEU A 580 29.73 5.61 14.15
CA LEU A 580 29.34 4.20 14.01
C LEU A 580 29.33 3.73 12.54
N ASP A 581 28.88 4.56 11.61
CA ASP A 581 28.90 4.28 10.17
C ASP A 581 30.32 4.29 9.61
N THR A 582 31.21 5.16 10.11
CA THR A 582 32.61 5.18 9.69
C THR A 582 33.34 3.92 10.17
N ILE A 583 33.09 3.49 11.42
CA ILE A 583 33.58 2.22 11.94
C ILE A 583 32.97 1.05 11.14
N GLY A 584 31.68 1.11 10.80
CA GLY A 584 31.00 0.11 9.97
C GLY A 584 31.48 0.08 8.51
N CYS A 585 31.97 1.19 7.95
CA CYS A 585 32.51 1.27 6.60
C CYS A 585 33.94 0.75 6.48
N PHE A 586 34.73 0.78 7.57
CA PHE A 586 36.03 0.12 7.59
C PHE A 586 35.90 -1.41 7.67
N ASP A 587 34.85 -1.91 8.32
CA ASP A 587 34.61 -3.36 8.48
C ASP A 587 33.96 -4.02 7.24
N THR A 588 33.30 -3.24 6.37
CA THR A 588 32.52 -3.76 5.23
C THR A 588 33.25 -3.81 3.88
N LYS A 589 34.53 -3.40 3.81
CA LYS A 589 35.36 -3.54 2.59
C LYS A 589 36.07 -4.90 2.46
N ALA A 590 35.80 -5.88 3.32
CA ALA A 590 36.52 -7.15 3.34
C ALA A 590 35.75 -8.40 2.84
N GLU A 591 34.44 -8.37 2.56
CA GLU A 591 33.72 -9.61 2.21
C GLU A 591 33.28 -9.69 0.72
N GLN A 592 33.91 -10.61 -0.02
CA GLN A 592 33.50 -11.09 -1.34
C GLN A 592 32.09 -11.70 -1.29
N LYS A 593 31.21 -11.31 -2.22
CA LYS A 593 29.92 -11.95 -2.49
C LYS A 593 30.15 -13.43 -2.87
N LYS A 594 29.83 -14.40 -2.00
CA LYS A 594 29.91 -15.85 -2.29
C LYS A 594 28.67 -16.31 -3.09
N GLU A 595 28.87 -17.07 -4.16
CA GLU A 595 27.79 -17.66 -4.99
C GLU A 595 27.04 -18.80 -4.26
N THR A 596 25.73 -18.95 -4.52
CA THR A 596 24.86 -19.97 -3.89
C THR A 596 24.17 -20.86 -4.91
N SER A 597 23.98 -22.14 -4.57
CA SER A 597 23.30 -23.16 -5.38
C SER A 597 22.08 -23.74 -4.63
N ALA A 598 21.06 -24.20 -5.36
CA ALA A 598 19.84 -24.78 -4.79
C ALA A 598 19.52 -26.15 -5.41
N VAL A 599 19.11 -27.10 -4.58
CA VAL A 599 18.88 -28.51 -4.96
C VAL A 599 17.62 -29.05 -4.28
N SER A 600 16.93 -29.97 -4.96
CA SER A 600 15.86 -30.79 -4.38
C SER A 600 16.32 -32.25 -4.27
N LEU A 601 16.29 -32.81 -3.05
CA LEU A 601 16.61 -34.20 -2.76
C LEU A 601 15.33 -34.97 -2.43
N LYS A 602 15.25 -36.23 -2.87
CA LYS A 602 14.16 -37.15 -2.51
C LYS A 602 14.69 -38.15 -1.50
N VAL A 603 13.96 -38.36 -0.41
CA VAL A 603 14.29 -39.33 0.65
C VAL A 603 13.16 -40.34 0.75
N THR A 604 13.46 -41.63 0.55
CA THR A 604 12.43 -42.69 0.56
C THR A 604 11.95 -42.98 1.97
N LYS A 605 10.83 -43.70 2.09
CA LYS A 605 10.27 -44.10 3.38
C LYS A 605 11.24 -44.98 4.19
N GLU A 606 11.97 -45.86 3.52
CA GLU A 606 12.98 -46.73 4.12
C GLU A 606 14.11 -45.88 4.72
N GLN A 607 14.64 -44.94 3.94
CA GLN A 607 15.68 -44.01 4.36
C GLN A 607 15.26 -43.11 5.54
N VAL A 608 14.01 -42.62 5.53
CA VAL A 608 13.43 -41.90 6.68
C VAL A 608 13.35 -42.83 7.90
N GLY A 609 12.96 -44.09 7.70
CA GLY A 609 12.91 -45.11 8.75
C GLY A 609 14.28 -45.41 9.36
N GLU A 610 15.33 -45.53 8.53
CA GLU A 610 16.71 -45.72 8.98
C GLU A 610 17.23 -44.54 9.78
N LEU A 611 17.01 -43.32 9.31
CA LEU A 611 17.37 -42.10 10.04
C LEU A 611 16.62 -42.01 11.37
N MET A 612 15.33 -42.36 11.40
CA MET A 612 14.56 -42.42 12.64
C MET A 612 15.10 -43.51 13.58
N ASN A 613 15.48 -44.68 13.07
CA ASN A 613 16.07 -45.74 13.89
C ASN A 613 17.41 -45.29 14.49
N LYS A 614 18.32 -44.72 13.67
CA LYS A 614 19.60 -44.16 14.12
C LYS A 614 19.41 -43.07 15.17
N ALA A 615 18.47 -42.14 14.95
CA ALA A 615 18.16 -41.08 15.91
C ALA A 615 17.60 -41.62 17.23
N ASN A 616 16.80 -42.69 17.18
CA ASN A 616 16.17 -43.30 18.36
C ASN A 616 17.03 -44.36 19.06
N GLN A 617 18.15 -44.81 18.48
CA GLN A 617 19.09 -45.72 19.15
C GLN A 617 19.72 -45.08 20.40
N ASN A 618 19.98 -43.77 20.36
CA ASN A 618 20.48 -42.97 21.48
C ASN A 618 19.43 -41.91 21.88
N MET A 619 18.22 -42.37 22.19
CA MET A 619 17.08 -41.50 22.48
C MET A 619 17.29 -40.71 23.78
N VAL A 620 17.51 -39.40 23.66
CA VAL A 620 17.66 -38.46 24.79
C VAL A 620 16.30 -37.97 25.29
N LEU A 621 15.29 -37.95 24.41
CA LEU A 621 13.94 -37.50 24.74
C LEU A 621 13.10 -38.60 25.38
N ALA A 622 12.15 -38.21 26.24
CA ALA A 622 11.15 -39.12 26.81
C ALA A 622 10.13 -39.67 25.77
N ARG A 623 10.32 -39.39 24.48
CA ARG A 623 9.53 -39.91 23.36
C ARG A 623 10.43 -40.14 22.14
N PRO A 624 10.03 -41.00 21.20
CA PRO A 624 10.72 -41.14 19.93
C PRO A 624 10.78 -39.82 19.15
N TYR A 625 11.91 -39.60 18.47
CA TYR A 625 12.06 -38.55 17.48
C TYR A 625 11.13 -38.82 16.29
N SER A 626 10.46 -37.76 15.84
CA SER A 626 9.62 -37.75 14.65
C SER A 626 10.45 -37.78 13.37
N ARG A 627 9.81 -38.15 12.25
CA ARG A 627 10.41 -38.08 10.90
C ARG A 627 11.04 -36.73 10.57
N TYR A 628 10.43 -35.63 11.02
CA TYR A 628 10.96 -34.28 10.82
C TYR A 628 12.24 -34.06 11.64
N GLU A 629 12.22 -34.42 12.92
CA GLU A 629 13.35 -34.22 13.83
C GLU A 629 14.58 -35.03 13.39
N ALA A 630 14.38 -36.30 13.02
CA ALA A 630 15.46 -37.17 12.56
C ALA A 630 16.11 -36.65 11.26
N VAL A 631 15.30 -36.26 10.27
CA VAL A 631 15.79 -35.79 8.97
C VAL A 631 16.38 -34.38 9.08
N ALA A 632 15.78 -33.47 9.85
CA ALA A 632 16.32 -32.14 10.07
C ALA A 632 17.66 -32.18 10.82
N GLY A 633 17.81 -33.08 11.81
CA GLY A 633 19.07 -33.30 12.50
C GLY A 633 20.17 -33.82 11.56
N HIS A 634 19.83 -34.76 10.69
CA HIS A 634 20.77 -35.28 9.69
C HIS A 634 21.21 -34.21 8.68
N ILE A 635 20.26 -33.45 8.12
CA ILE A 635 20.57 -32.32 7.23
C ILE A 635 21.50 -31.30 7.92
N TRP A 636 21.22 -30.98 9.19
CA TRP A 636 22.05 -30.03 9.92
C TRP A 636 23.48 -30.55 10.12
N LYS A 637 23.64 -31.85 10.45
CA LYS A 637 24.96 -32.51 10.54
C LYS A 637 25.71 -32.41 9.21
N CYS A 638 25.10 -32.81 8.09
CA CYS A 638 25.74 -32.76 6.77
C CYS A 638 26.07 -31.33 6.34
N ALA A 639 25.20 -30.35 6.62
CA ALA A 639 25.46 -28.94 6.34
C ALA A 639 26.61 -28.39 7.18
N CYS A 640 26.77 -28.84 8.43
CA CYS A 640 27.93 -28.49 9.25
C CYS A 640 29.21 -29.11 8.70
N MET A 641 29.19 -30.40 8.34
CA MET A 641 30.36 -31.10 7.77
C MET A 641 30.79 -30.48 6.44
N ALA A 642 29.85 -30.15 5.56
CA ALA A 642 30.10 -29.49 4.28
C ALA A 642 30.66 -28.06 4.42
N ARG A 643 30.40 -27.40 5.56
CA ARG A 643 30.92 -26.06 5.88
C ARG A 643 32.19 -26.09 6.72
N ALA A 644 32.57 -27.23 7.30
CA ALA A 644 33.70 -27.36 8.21
C ALA A 644 35.08 -27.13 7.55
N GLY A 645 35.15 -27.02 6.22
CA GLY A 645 36.35 -26.59 5.50
C GLY A 645 36.64 -25.08 5.60
N ASP A 646 35.65 -24.26 5.95
CA ASP A 646 35.74 -22.80 6.10
C ASP A 646 35.52 -22.44 7.59
N ASP A 647 36.59 -22.56 8.40
CA ASP A 647 36.70 -22.16 9.82
C ASP A 647 35.63 -22.72 10.80
N CYS A 648 36.08 -23.31 11.93
CA CYS A 648 35.24 -23.89 12.98
C CYS A 648 34.38 -22.85 13.75
N GLN A 649 33.42 -22.21 13.08
CA GLN A 649 32.44 -21.30 13.65
C GLN A 649 31.20 -22.07 14.10
N PRO A 650 30.59 -21.72 15.25
CA PRO A 650 29.38 -22.38 15.73
C PRO A 650 28.18 -22.11 14.79
N THR A 651 27.69 -23.16 14.13
CA THR A 651 26.50 -23.12 13.25
C THR A 651 25.22 -23.06 14.08
N ARG A 652 24.41 -22.00 13.94
CA ARG A 652 23.06 -21.97 14.55
C ARG A 652 22.03 -22.59 13.61
N VAL A 653 21.21 -23.50 14.14
CA VAL A 653 20.04 -24.04 13.44
C VAL A 653 18.76 -23.37 13.94
N SER A 654 17.92 -22.93 13.00
CA SER A 654 16.55 -22.47 13.27
C SER A 654 15.58 -23.49 12.70
N LEU A 655 14.72 -24.07 13.53
CA LEU A 655 13.70 -25.04 13.12
C LEU A 655 12.32 -24.38 13.12
N GLY A 656 11.59 -24.49 12.02
CA GLY A 656 10.20 -24.04 11.93
C GLY A 656 9.26 -24.99 12.67
N ALA A 657 8.55 -24.51 13.68
CA ALA A 657 7.52 -25.26 14.41
C ALA A 657 6.11 -24.90 13.94
N ASP A 658 5.21 -25.89 13.85
CA ASP A 658 3.78 -25.65 13.60
C ASP A 658 3.15 -24.92 14.79
N GLY A 659 2.74 -23.66 14.58
CA GLY A 659 2.15 -22.79 15.60
C GLY A 659 0.82 -23.27 16.19
N ARG A 660 0.23 -24.34 15.63
CA ARG A 660 -1.03 -24.95 16.13
C ARG A 660 -0.82 -25.95 17.27
N ASN A 661 0.41 -26.36 17.58
CA ASN A 661 0.70 -27.30 18.67
C ASN A 661 1.69 -26.70 19.69
N ARG A 662 1.18 -25.80 20.55
CA ARG A 662 1.97 -25.10 21.59
C ARG A 662 2.65 -26.04 22.60
N TYR A 663 2.25 -27.31 22.68
CA TYR A 663 2.83 -28.30 23.60
C TYR A 663 4.15 -28.92 23.08
N ALA A 664 4.38 -28.92 21.75
CA ALA A 664 5.59 -29.51 21.15
C ALA A 664 6.80 -28.57 21.14
N ALA A 665 6.59 -27.26 21.02
CA ALA A 665 7.67 -26.26 20.97
C ALA A 665 8.44 -26.14 22.30
N GLY A 666 7.78 -26.38 23.44
CA GLY A 666 8.40 -26.35 24.77
C GLY A 666 9.36 -27.52 25.01
N LYS A 667 9.03 -28.73 24.53
CA LYS A 667 9.86 -29.93 24.75
C LYS A 667 10.95 -30.14 23.70
N LEU A 668 10.83 -29.55 22.50
CA LEU A 668 11.93 -29.51 21.52
C LEU A 668 13.14 -28.73 22.08
N ARG A 669 12.86 -27.73 22.92
CA ARG A 669 13.86 -26.92 23.63
C ARG A 669 14.65 -27.74 24.64
N GLU A 670 13.97 -28.58 25.42
CA GLU A 670 14.60 -29.53 26.35
C GLU A 670 15.38 -30.65 25.62
N ALA A 671 14.93 -31.05 24.42
CA ALA A 671 15.63 -32.04 23.58
C ALA A 671 17.01 -31.55 23.12
N ILE A 672 17.06 -30.29 22.67
CA ILE A 672 18.26 -29.65 22.13
C ILE A 672 19.26 -29.33 23.26
N GLU A 673 18.77 -29.02 24.47
CA GLU A 673 19.62 -28.74 25.63
C GLU A 673 20.30 -29.99 26.24
N ARG A 674 19.95 -31.21 25.81
CA ARG A 674 20.48 -32.45 26.41
C ARG A 674 21.10 -33.45 25.43
N VAL A 675 21.32 -33.06 24.16
CA VAL A 675 22.22 -33.84 23.27
C VAL A 675 23.60 -33.88 23.93
N THR A 676 24.00 -35.09 24.29
CA THR A 676 24.89 -35.46 25.39
C THR A 676 26.31 -34.87 25.30
N ASP A 677 26.61 -33.98 26.24
CA ASP A 677 27.64 -34.04 27.29
C ASP A 677 29.12 -34.35 26.97
N GLU A 678 29.53 -35.06 25.92
CA GLU A 678 30.97 -35.25 25.64
C GLU A 678 31.61 -33.97 25.09
N TYR A 679 30.88 -33.24 24.25
CA TYR A 679 31.33 -31.94 23.74
C TYR A 679 31.18 -30.81 24.78
N ILE A 680 30.13 -30.86 25.60
CA ILE A 680 29.94 -29.89 26.70
C ILE A 680 30.94 -30.12 27.82
N THR A 681 31.34 -31.36 28.12
CA THR A 681 32.40 -31.63 29.10
C THR A 681 33.77 -31.16 28.59
N SER A 682 34.09 -31.39 27.30
CA SER A 682 35.30 -30.83 26.66
C SER A 682 35.32 -29.29 26.65
N ALA A 683 34.17 -28.67 26.34
CA ALA A 683 34.03 -27.21 26.39
C ALA A 683 34.07 -26.67 27.83
N LEU A 684 33.48 -27.37 28.81
CA LEU A 684 33.52 -27.00 30.23
C LEU A 684 34.91 -27.21 30.84
N ASP A 685 35.67 -28.22 30.42
CA ASP A 685 37.07 -28.43 30.84
C ASP A 685 37.97 -27.33 30.26
N PHE A 686 37.74 -26.94 29.00
CA PHE A 686 38.41 -25.80 28.38
C PHE A 686 38.05 -24.49 29.11
N ILE A 687 36.78 -24.29 29.45
CA ILE A 687 36.27 -23.09 30.13
C ILE A 687 36.69 -23.04 31.61
N THR A 688 36.76 -24.17 32.32
CA THR A 688 37.24 -24.23 33.72
C THR A 688 38.76 -24.16 33.85
N SER A 689 39.51 -24.39 32.78
CA SER A 689 40.96 -24.15 32.74
C SER A 689 41.33 -22.65 32.66
N GLN A 690 40.38 -21.77 32.36
CA GLN A 690 40.58 -20.32 32.25
C GLN A 690 40.14 -19.64 33.56
N LYS A 691 41.09 -19.06 34.28
CA LYS A 691 40.94 -18.59 35.68
C LYS A 691 40.09 -17.33 35.90
N ASP A 692 39.32 -16.83 34.91
CA ASP A 692 38.45 -15.67 35.14
C ASP A 692 37.26 -15.60 34.15
N VAL A 693 36.06 -16.01 34.60
CA VAL A 693 34.83 -16.14 33.77
C VAL A 693 33.67 -15.28 34.30
N ALA A 694 33.96 -14.07 34.77
CA ALA A 694 32.94 -13.14 35.26
C ALA A 694 32.00 -12.49 34.20
N PRO A 695 32.27 -12.42 32.88
CA PRO A 695 31.36 -11.69 31.97
C PRO A 695 30.21 -12.49 31.33
N LEU A 696 30.17 -13.83 31.39
CA LEU A 696 29.28 -14.61 30.51
C LEU A 696 27.85 -14.88 31.03
N ARG A 697 27.43 -14.28 32.15
CA ARG A 697 26.12 -14.61 32.78
C ARG A 697 24.92 -13.73 32.44
N LYS A 698 25.00 -12.83 31.47
CA LYS A 698 23.83 -12.04 31.03
C LYS A 698 23.70 -12.05 29.51
N ASN A 699 22.94 -12.99 28.97
CA ASN A 699 22.10 -12.83 27.77
C ASN A 699 21.33 -14.12 27.47
N PHE A 700 20.16 -14.29 28.10
CA PHE A 700 19.11 -15.16 27.57
C PHE A 700 17.77 -14.50 27.84
N HIS A 701 17.22 -13.77 26.85
CA HIS A 701 15.78 -13.53 26.71
C HIS A 701 15.42 -13.35 25.22
N ILE A 702 14.33 -13.98 24.82
CA ILE A 702 13.79 -14.09 23.46
C ILE A 702 12.94 -12.86 23.13
N ARG A 703 13.10 -12.25 21.95
CA ARG A 703 12.11 -11.36 21.33
C ARG A 703 11.65 -11.94 20.00
N GLY A 704 10.33 -11.94 19.80
CA GLY A 704 9.65 -12.31 18.57
C GLY A 704 9.78 -11.23 17.48
N TYR A 705 9.79 -11.72 16.25
CA TYR A 705 9.51 -11.04 14.98
C TYR A 705 9.57 -9.51 14.97
N THR A 706 10.78 -9.00 14.77
CA THR A 706 11.09 -7.74 14.09
C THR A 706 12.45 -7.91 13.42
N GLU A 707 12.57 -7.48 12.17
CA GLU A 707 13.80 -7.25 11.38
C GLU A 707 15.12 -7.72 12.03
N THR A 708 15.68 -8.85 11.57
CA THR A 708 17.06 -9.20 11.92
C THR A 708 18.00 -8.74 10.82
N PRO A 709 18.83 -7.72 11.06
CA PRO A 709 20.01 -7.47 10.25
C PRO A 709 21.03 -8.60 10.51
N PHE A 710 21.79 -8.97 9.48
CA PHE A 710 22.89 -9.95 9.49
C PHE A 710 22.52 -11.44 9.61
N LEU A 711 22.25 -12.08 8.46
CA LEU A 711 22.60 -13.49 8.27
C LEU A 711 24.13 -13.56 8.10
N ARG A 712 24.87 -13.78 9.20
CA ARG A 712 26.27 -14.22 9.12
C ARG A 712 26.31 -15.61 8.47
N ASN A 713 27.35 -15.85 7.67
CA ASN A 713 27.58 -16.96 6.73
C ASN A 713 27.55 -18.41 7.30
N SER A 714 26.98 -18.65 8.48
CA SER A 714 27.01 -19.96 9.15
C SER A 714 25.67 -20.43 9.72
N ASN A 715 24.55 -19.75 9.46
CA ASN A 715 23.23 -20.18 9.97
C ASN A 715 22.52 -21.14 8.99
N VAL A 716 21.75 -22.10 9.53
CA VAL A 716 20.86 -22.98 8.75
C VAL A 716 19.42 -22.81 9.27
N ASN A 717 18.47 -22.55 8.38
CA ASN A 717 17.06 -22.40 8.68
C ASN A 717 16.25 -23.49 7.99
N ILE A 718 15.67 -24.40 8.77
CA ILE A 718 14.93 -25.58 8.30
C ILE A 718 13.44 -25.38 8.56
N GLY A 719 12.67 -25.14 7.49
CA GLY A 719 11.21 -25.09 7.52
C GLY A 719 10.57 -26.48 7.36
N SER A 720 9.41 -26.70 8.00
CA SER A 720 8.62 -27.93 7.88
C SER A 720 7.31 -27.70 7.13
N TRP A 721 7.13 -28.38 6.01
CA TRP A 721 5.91 -28.40 5.18
C TRP A 721 5.27 -29.80 5.14
N ILE A 722 5.76 -30.72 5.98
CA ILE A 722 5.40 -32.14 5.97
C ILE A 722 3.89 -32.38 6.23
N ASN A 723 3.24 -31.53 7.02
CA ASN A 723 1.82 -31.67 7.36
C ASN A 723 0.90 -30.78 6.51
N LEU A 724 1.44 -30.15 5.46
CA LEU A 724 0.60 -29.44 4.51
C LEU A 724 -0.03 -30.46 3.55
N PRO A 725 -1.36 -30.38 3.30
CA PRO A 725 -2.09 -31.30 2.43
C PRO A 725 -1.82 -31.07 0.94
N LEU A 726 -0.56 -30.77 0.59
CA LEU A 726 -0.16 -30.32 -0.75
C LEU A 726 -0.38 -31.40 -1.82
N TYR A 727 -0.20 -32.67 -1.45
CA TYR A 727 -0.40 -33.81 -2.33
C TYR A 727 -1.80 -34.41 -2.29
N SER A 728 -2.69 -33.93 -1.41
CA SER A 728 -4.11 -34.33 -1.40
C SER A 728 -4.99 -33.41 -2.25
N VAL A 729 -4.42 -32.38 -2.86
CA VAL A 729 -5.14 -31.49 -3.77
C VAL A 729 -5.29 -32.18 -5.13
N ASP A 730 -6.48 -32.65 -5.46
CA ASP A 730 -6.82 -33.25 -6.76
C ASP A 730 -7.84 -32.36 -7.48
N PHE A 731 -7.43 -31.78 -8.60
CA PHE A 731 -8.28 -30.93 -9.44
C PHE A 731 -9.05 -31.72 -10.52
N GLY A 732 -9.11 -33.06 -10.41
CA GLY A 732 -9.72 -33.94 -11.41
C GLY A 732 -8.73 -34.48 -12.46
N TRP A 733 -7.43 -34.24 -12.27
CA TRP A 733 -6.34 -34.74 -13.13
C TRP A 733 -5.41 -35.73 -12.39
N GLY A 734 -5.77 -36.11 -11.16
CA GLY A 734 -4.94 -36.91 -10.28
C GLY A 734 -4.11 -36.05 -9.32
N LYS A 735 -3.53 -36.70 -8.31
CA LYS A 735 -2.70 -36.04 -7.29
C LYS A 735 -1.43 -35.42 -7.90
N PRO A 736 -0.88 -34.34 -7.33
CA PRO A 736 0.32 -33.70 -7.85
C PRO A 736 1.52 -34.65 -7.86
N VAL A 737 2.30 -34.64 -8.94
CA VAL A 737 3.49 -35.50 -9.06
C VAL A 737 4.70 -34.89 -8.34
N TYR A 738 4.73 -33.58 -8.14
CA TYR A 738 5.76 -32.85 -7.41
C TYR A 738 5.21 -31.54 -6.83
N VAL A 739 5.62 -31.18 -5.61
CA VAL A 739 5.34 -29.89 -4.96
C VAL A 739 6.63 -29.40 -4.30
N GLY A 740 6.97 -28.13 -4.54
CA GLY A 740 8.18 -27.52 -4.00
C GLY A 740 8.17 -25.98 -4.08
N PRO A 741 9.08 -25.30 -3.38
CA PRO A 741 9.25 -23.85 -3.49
C PRO A 741 9.75 -23.47 -4.89
N GLY A 742 9.13 -22.46 -5.51
CA GLY A 742 9.52 -21.99 -6.85
C GLY A 742 10.84 -21.22 -6.89
N ILE A 743 11.29 -20.65 -5.76
CA ILE A 743 12.55 -19.91 -5.65
C ILE A 743 13.19 -20.14 -4.27
N LEU A 744 14.47 -20.51 -4.25
CA LEU A 744 15.28 -20.67 -3.05
C LEU A 744 16.67 -20.04 -3.31
N HIS A 745 16.93 -18.84 -2.77
CA HIS A 745 18.11 -18.02 -3.14
C HIS A 745 18.94 -17.56 -1.94
N SER A 746 18.78 -18.19 -0.77
CA SER A 746 19.48 -17.79 0.46
C SER A 746 20.25 -18.98 1.00
N ASP A 747 21.56 -18.80 1.19
CA ASP A 747 22.43 -19.78 1.83
C ASP A 747 21.90 -20.20 3.20
N GLY A 748 21.86 -21.50 3.44
CA GLY A 748 21.35 -22.10 4.66
C GLY A 748 19.83 -22.24 4.73
N LYS A 749 19.08 -21.91 3.67
CA LYS A 749 17.62 -22.07 3.66
C LYS A 749 17.21 -23.45 3.19
N ILE A 750 16.45 -24.16 4.03
CA ILE A 750 16.06 -25.56 3.82
C ILE A 750 14.57 -25.74 4.11
N ILE A 751 13.87 -26.50 3.27
CA ILE A 751 12.45 -26.82 3.44
C ILE A 751 12.26 -28.33 3.27
N ILE A 752 11.69 -28.98 4.29
CA ILE A 752 11.35 -30.40 4.26
C ILE A 752 9.85 -30.55 4.00
N MET A 753 9.49 -31.32 2.98
CA MET A 753 8.13 -31.50 2.47
C MET A 753 7.78 -32.99 2.43
N SER A 754 6.50 -33.33 2.47
CA SER A 754 6.06 -34.70 2.18
C SER A 754 6.30 -35.04 0.71
N GLY A 755 6.66 -36.28 0.40
CA GLY A 755 6.85 -36.75 -0.97
C GLY A 755 5.56 -37.26 -1.64
N PRO A 756 5.57 -37.38 -2.98
CA PRO A 756 4.44 -37.87 -3.78
C PRO A 756 4.25 -39.40 -3.71
N ALA A 757 5.31 -40.16 -3.40
CA ALA A 757 5.31 -41.62 -3.43
C ALA A 757 5.35 -42.19 -2.00
N ASP A 758 4.36 -43.02 -1.66
CA ASP A 758 4.18 -43.71 -0.38
C ASP A 758 4.02 -42.83 0.87
N GLU A 759 3.02 -43.14 1.71
CA GLU A 759 2.83 -42.52 3.02
C GLU A 759 4.10 -42.71 3.88
N GLY A 760 5.00 -41.72 3.84
CA GLY A 760 6.26 -41.72 4.59
C GLY A 760 7.47 -41.08 3.89
N SER A 761 7.49 -40.91 2.57
CA SER A 761 8.63 -40.27 1.88
C SER A 761 8.68 -38.75 2.07
N LEU A 762 9.86 -38.14 1.87
CA LEU A 762 10.09 -36.71 2.01
C LEU A 762 10.83 -36.12 0.80
N ILE A 763 10.59 -34.84 0.52
CA ILE A 763 11.36 -34.01 -0.42
C ILE A 763 12.02 -32.89 0.36
N ILE A 764 13.32 -32.69 0.16
CA ILE A 764 14.10 -31.63 0.79
C ILE A 764 14.53 -30.64 -0.28
N ALA A 765 14.05 -29.41 -0.22
CA ALA A 765 14.55 -28.31 -1.03
C ALA A 765 15.52 -27.47 -0.19
N LEU A 766 16.79 -27.36 -0.61
CA LEU A 766 17.83 -26.67 0.15
C LEU A 766 18.70 -25.78 -0.72
N CYS A 767 19.19 -24.67 -0.15
CA CYS A 767 20.12 -23.75 -0.79
C CYS A 767 21.33 -23.54 0.12
N LEU A 768 22.53 -23.76 -0.44
CA LEU A 768 23.81 -23.58 0.22
C LEU A 768 24.78 -22.83 -0.71
N GLN A 769 25.88 -22.28 -0.18
CA GLN A 769 26.98 -21.79 -1.00
C GLN A 769 27.44 -22.86 -1.99
N THR A 770 27.74 -22.46 -3.24
CA THR A 770 28.07 -23.39 -4.33
C THR A 770 29.22 -24.33 -3.96
N GLN A 771 30.23 -23.81 -3.27
CA GLN A 771 31.39 -24.57 -2.78
C GLN A 771 31.06 -25.67 -1.75
N CYS A 772 29.95 -25.55 -1.01
CA CYS A 772 29.55 -26.52 0.01
C CYS A 772 28.53 -27.54 -0.51
N MET A 773 27.92 -27.30 -1.67
CA MET A 773 26.78 -28.09 -2.14
C MET A 773 27.17 -29.53 -2.49
N ASP A 774 28.35 -29.74 -3.07
CA ASP A 774 28.78 -31.08 -3.50
C ASP A 774 29.18 -31.94 -2.30
N SER A 775 29.97 -31.40 -1.37
CA SER A 775 30.27 -32.08 -0.10
C SER A 775 29.02 -32.36 0.73
N PHE A 776 28.04 -31.45 0.71
CA PHE A 776 26.76 -31.69 1.38
C PHE A 776 26.04 -32.92 0.81
N LYS A 777 25.95 -33.06 -0.52
CA LYS A 777 25.30 -34.22 -1.14
C LYS A 777 26.04 -35.52 -0.80
N GLU A 778 27.37 -35.49 -0.80
CA GLU A 778 28.21 -36.63 -0.44
C GLU A 778 27.91 -37.08 1.00
N PHE A 779 28.05 -36.19 1.99
CA PHE A 779 27.76 -36.50 3.39
C PHE A 779 26.29 -36.88 3.63
N PHE A 780 25.36 -36.32 2.86
CA PHE A 780 23.94 -36.63 3.00
C PHE A 780 23.63 -38.07 2.58
N HIS A 781 24.31 -38.58 1.56
CA HIS A 781 24.10 -39.93 1.02
C HIS A 781 25.00 -41.01 1.64
N GLU A 782 26.17 -40.67 2.20
CA GLU A 782 27.04 -41.65 2.88
C GLU A 782 26.40 -42.25 4.15
N ASP A 783 25.56 -41.48 4.83
CA ASP A 783 24.98 -41.81 6.13
C ASP A 783 23.54 -42.39 6.04
N ILE A 784 22.98 -42.57 4.84
CA ILE A 784 21.60 -43.02 4.58
C ILE A 784 21.55 -44.26 3.68
#